data_AF-A0AA36IMS9-F1
#
_entry.id   AF-A0AA36IMS9-F1
#
_cell.length_a   1.000
_cell.length_b   1.000
_cell.length_c   1.000
_cell.angle_alpha   90.00
_cell.angle_beta   90.00
_cell.angle_gamma   90.00
#
_symmetry.space_group_name_H-M   'P 1'
#
loop_
_entity.id
_entity.type
_entity.pdbx_description
1 polymer ?
#
loop_
_entity_poly.entity_id
_entity_poly.type
_entity_poly.pdbx_seq_one_letter_code
_entity_poly.pdbx_strand_id
1 'polypeptide(L)'
;AQGTRKVLRDFCTKFHEPPRSYAGPPPEFDENLYDMLRQRIEIILTDAASNEIGASNVNRGRRDPRIEADDADILLPGLKLVARDHAHAFRRVLKRPFHCSSYLGTLMAEHVLGKKSIVQVIDRSFVFRQWFQEEVEKHHGTISNLKSATCKHVKQWLDDFSSEAVLALAMVADASDESLLLIRQVDDEAVDSSELGNYVQGFADRIQALFAQRQALTTVGYTKLAMDMLSKGELAFFSCGQARRLQPCDGDTVERCLDRMVAWSRLALEVLQTEFPHYSVFSAFGVFSLKSVTKQQTAFQSAGDDSCNRLAKFFNVSPGGFQEQLQRLRPLAEKRYRETNTTCKDAWMHTMAATQRRQSLKESYPADDLAIVVRRYLAWQASSSGVEQNFAKGERNNATGHSQASASYDARAMKILLAPLSPPDFKVIVTNAAELYATCRSGASRKRTQERIDKNVKRAKQEGTEAAFIRSRRDSVANATSSLNMADLAFDMDEHPATNDKVSEYWTESYEVEYQFQKSKQTHYKVDGVLDGLIDQNAVDQETMETAAKAERDADKGHIRDRLSKDALQMRLNGSMDWEKIQGSKAWLDPAISVADLQVAMSARNLVKTTERLEADIFIVNDAGNLPERVKLMAALLGRQIMDVCLLEGKKGILLKFQPASQTRRQKVFFSTKFRESHAQFIKPIKDIVNRPGSKWKLAAVRADATMILATSAEVGRAAVLSGNSQGYLSKASFLENISRLDLRASGFYTP
;
A
#
# COMPACT_ATOMS: atom_id res chain seq x y z
N ALA A 1 -7.33 -8.06 -13.20
CA ALA A 1 -8.40 -8.12 -14.21
C ALA A 1 -8.56 -9.60 -14.62
N GLN A 2 -7.55 -10.20 -15.29
CA GLN A 2 -7.43 -11.65 -15.49
C GLN A 2 -7.56 -12.48 -14.18
N GLY A 3 -6.92 -12.06 -13.09
CA GLY A 3 -7.05 -12.74 -11.79
C GLY A 3 -8.50 -12.79 -11.28
N THR A 4 -9.25 -11.69 -11.40
CA THR A 4 -10.69 -11.62 -11.05
C THR A 4 -11.51 -12.57 -11.92
N ARG A 5 -11.25 -12.60 -13.23
CA ARG A 5 -11.90 -13.51 -14.18
C ARG A 5 -11.67 -14.96 -13.79
N LYS A 6 -10.43 -15.31 -13.45
CA LYS A 6 -10.07 -16.65 -12.98
C LYS A 6 -10.82 -17.03 -11.70
N VAL A 7 -10.81 -16.17 -10.68
CA VAL A 7 -11.51 -16.44 -9.41
C VAL A 7 -13.01 -16.65 -9.61
N LEU A 8 -13.66 -15.85 -10.46
CA LEU A 8 -15.08 -16.04 -10.77
C LEU A 8 -15.35 -17.36 -11.50
N ARG A 9 -14.47 -17.75 -12.43
CA ARG A 9 -14.57 -19.05 -13.12
C ARG A 9 -14.36 -20.21 -12.17
N ASP A 10 -13.35 -20.14 -11.31
CA ASP A 10 -13.04 -21.16 -10.31
C ASP A 10 -14.24 -21.32 -9.35
N PHE A 11 -14.84 -20.21 -8.91
CA PHE A 11 -16.04 -20.23 -8.07
C PHE A 11 -17.25 -20.87 -8.77
N CYS A 12 -17.44 -20.61 -10.06
CA CYS A 12 -18.55 -21.19 -10.84
C CYS A 12 -18.24 -22.61 -11.35
N THR A 13 -17.08 -23.17 -11.02
CA THR A 13 -16.71 -24.52 -11.40
C THR A 13 -17.00 -25.47 -10.24
N LYS A 14 -18.04 -26.29 -10.38
CA LYS A 14 -18.33 -27.36 -9.43
C LYS A 14 -17.15 -28.32 -9.37
N PHE A 15 -16.80 -28.76 -8.17
CA PHE A 15 -15.68 -29.67 -7.93
C PHE A 15 -14.31 -29.15 -8.42
N HIS A 16 -14.12 -27.83 -8.51
CA HIS A 16 -12.82 -27.24 -8.79
C HIS A 16 -11.77 -27.70 -7.77
N GLU A 17 -10.60 -28.14 -8.25
CA GLU A 17 -9.49 -28.68 -7.45
C GLU A 17 -9.92 -29.67 -6.33
N PRO A 18 -10.52 -30.82 -6.69
CA PRO A 18 -11.02 -31.74 -5.68
C PRO A 18 -9.84 -32.42 -4.94
N PRO A 19 -10.07 -32.94 -3.71
CA PRO A 19 -9.01 -33.62 -2.96
C PRO A 19 -8.38 -34.77 -3.73
N ARG A 20 -7.09 -35.05 -3.48
CA ARG A 20 -6.44 -36.28 -3.99
C ARG A 20 -7.27 -37.49 -3.55
N SER A 21 -7.62 -38.38 -4.49
CA SER A 21 -8.54 -39.53 -4.37
C SER A 21 -10.05 -39.27 -4.52
N TYR A 22 -10.46 -38.08 -4.94
CA TYR A 22 -11.87 -37.84 -5.30
C TYR A 22 -12.29 -38.69 -6.51
N ALA A 23 -13.28 -39.57 -6.30
CA ALA A 23 -13.85 -40.47 -7.31
C ALA A 23 -15.22 -39.99 -7.84
N GLY A 24 -15.61 -38.74 -7.51
CA GLY A 24 -16.87 -38.16 -7.98
C GLY A 24 -16.77 -37.54 -9.38
N PRO A 25 -17.83 -36.87 -9.85
CA PRO A 25 -17.90 -36.29 -11.20
C PRO A 25 -16.78 -35.25 -11.47
N PRO A 26 -16.32 -35.13 -12.73
CA PRO A 26 -15.28 -34.18 -13.10
C PRO A 26 -15.73 -32.72 -12.86
N PRO A 27 -14.78 -31.77 -12.79
CA PRO A 27 -15.12 -30.36 -12.65
C PRO A 27 -16.04 -29.88 -13.78
N GLU A 28 -17.13 -29.23 -13.41
CA GLU A 28 -18.16 -28.74 -14.35
C GLU A 28 -18.33 -27.24 -14.17
N PHE A 29 -18.14 -26.48 -15.25
CA PHE A 29 -18.31 -25.03 -15.26
C PHE A 29 -19.79 -24.65 -15.45
N ASP A 30 -20.32 -23.89 -14.50
CA ASP A 30 -21.69 -23.36 -14.53
C ASP A 30 -21.70 -21.97 -15.18
N GLU A 31 -21.94 -21.95 -16.49
CA GLU A 31 -21.96 -20.72 -17.29
C GLU A 31 -23.11 -19.78 -16.89
N ASN A 32 -24.27 -20.34 -16.52
CA ASN A 32 -25.42 -19.55 -16.08
C ASN A 32 -25.13 -18.82 -14.77
N LEU A 33 -24.50 -19.50 -13.80
CA LEU A 33 -24.07 -18.86 -12.55
C LEU A 33 -23.01 -17.79 -12.83
N TYR A 34 -22.05 -18.08 -13.71
CA TYR A 34 -21.00 -17.14 -14.08
C TYR A 34 -21.56 -15.85 -14.67
N ASP A 35 -22.46 -15.94 -15.65
CA ASP A 35 -23.10 -14.77 -16.25
C ASP A 35 -24.01 -14.02 -15.28
N MET A 36 -24.72 -14.75 -14.40
CA MET A 36 -25.50 -14.13 -13.33
C MET A 36 -24.60 -13.28 -12.40
N LEU A 37 -23.46 -13.81 -11.97
CA LEU A 37 -22.52 -13.08 -11.10
C LEU A 37 -21.97 -11.84 -11.80
N ARG A 38 -21.56 -11.97 -13.07
CA ARG A 38 -21.05 -10.85 -13.88
C ARG A 38 -22.04 -9.69 -13.97
N GLN A 39 -23.32 -10.00 -14.11
CA GLN A 39 -24.39 -9.00 -14.23
C GLN A 39 -24.81 -8.41 -12.87
N ARG A 40 -24.67 -9.16 -11.77
CA ARG A 40 -25.20 -8.76 -10.45
C ARG A 40 -24.19 -8.13 -9.49
N ILE A 41 -22.88 -8.31 -9.71
CA ILE A 41 -21.86 -7.67 -8.88
C ILE A 41 -21.89 -6.15 -9.10
N GLU A 42 -22.38 -5.41 -8.11
CA GLU A 42 -22.49 -3.94 -8.17
C GLU A 42 -21.29 -3.19 -7.53
N ILE A 43 -20.51 -3.86 -6.68
CA ILE A 43 -19.40 -3.24 -5.93
C ILE A 43 -18.21 -4.20 -5.82
N ILE A 44 -17.00 -3.65 -5.93
CA ILE A 44 -15.74 -4.31 -5.56
C ILE A 44 -15.00 -3.42 -4.58
N LEU A 45 -14.52 -4.00 -3.47
CA LEU A 45 -13.59 -3.38 -2.55
C LEU A 45 -12.17 -3.78 -2.91
N THR A 46 -11.26 -2.80 -2.92
CA THR A 46 -9.83 -2.97 -3.24
C THR A 46 -8.99 -2.24 -2.21
N ASP A 47 -7.72 -2.61 -2.05
CA ASP A 47 -6.82 -1.97 -1.08
C ASP A 47 -6.33 -0.59 -1.56
N ALA A 48 -6.91 -0.11 -2.67
CA ALA A 48 -6.56 1.08 -3.43
C ALA A 48 -5.16 1.03 -4.06
N ALA A 49 -4.61 -0.16 -4.28
CA ALA A 49 -3.41 -0.32 -5.08
C ALA A 49 -3.70 0.03 -6.55
N SER A 50 -2.80 0.78 -7.20
CA SER A 50 -3.06 1.33 -8.54
C SER A 50 -3.38 0.26 -9.59
N ASN A 51 -2.77 -0.91 -9.48
CA ASN A 51 -3.03 -2.07 -10.34
C ASN A 51 -4.40 -2.72 -10.08
N GLU A 52 -4.90 -2.72 -8.83
CA GLU A 52 -6.22 -3.24 -8.48
C GLU A 52 -7.35 -2.31 -8.93
N ILE A 53 -7.16 -1.00 -8.72
CA ILE A 53 -8.06 0.04 -9.23
C ILE A 53 -8.10 -0.02 -10.77
N GLY A 54 -6.93 -0.06 -11.41
CA GLY A 54 -6.82 -0.22 -12.86
C GLY A 54 -7.52 -1.49 -13.35
N ALA A 55 -7.27 -2.63 -12.70
CA ALA A 55 -7.92 -3.89 -13.03
C ALA A 55 -9.44 -3.83 -12.88
N SER A 56 -9.94 -3.21 -11.82
CA SER A 56 -11.38 -3.08 -11.57
C SER A 56 -12.03 -2.13 -12.58
N ASN A 57 -11.32 -1.08 -12.99
CA ASN A 57 -11.73 -0.17 -14.05
C ASN A 57 -11.77 -0.85 -15.43
N VAL A 58 -10.83 -1.76 -15.73
CA VAL A 58 -10.92 -2.64 -16.91
C VAL A 58 -12.14 -3.55 -16.82
N ASN A 59 -12.34 -4.21 -15.67
CA ASN A 59 -13.45 -5.14 -15.46
C ASN A 59 -14.83 -4.47 -15.64
N ARG A 60 -15.00 -3.20 -15.25
CA ARG A 60 -16.25 -2.43 -15.43
C ARG A 60 -16.36 -1.68 -16.77
N GLY A 61 -15.36 -1.81 -17.65
CA GLY A 61 -15.38 -1.17 -18.97
C GLY A 61 -15.04 0.33 -18.98
N ARG A 62 -14.44 0.86 -17.92
CA ARG A 62 -13.91 2.25 -17.91
C ARG A 62 -12.57 2.39 -18.62
N ARG A 63 -11.81 1.30 -18.68
CA ARG A 63 -10.51 1.21 -19.35
C ARG A 63 -10.64 0.22 -20.51
N ASP A 64 -9.77 0.35 -21.50
CA ASP A 64 -9.83 -0.49 -22.70
C ASP A 64 -9.68 -1.99 -22.32
N PRO A 65 -10.67 -2.85 -22.62
CA PRO A 65 -10.60 -4.27 -22.34
C PRO A 65 -9.41 -4.95 -23.03
N ARG A 66 -8.93 -4.38 -24.16
CA ARG A 66 -7.79 -4.90 -24.94
C ARG A 66 -6.46 -4.90 -24.21
N ILE A 67 -6.42 -4.24 -23.04
CA ILE A 67 -5.32 -4.35 -22.09
C ILE A 67 -5.17 -5.81 -21.61
N GLU A 68 -6.27 -6.56 -21.45
CA GLU A 68 -6.23 -7.98 -21.11
C GLU A 68 -5.89 -8.86 -22.32
N ALA A 69 -6.68 -8.77 -23.38
CA ALA A 69 -6.57 -9.53 -24.62
C ALA A 69 -7.37 -8.84 -25.74
N ASP A 70 -7.03 -9.06 -27.00
CA ASP A 70 -7.66 -8.33 -28.13
C ASP A 70 -9.17 -8.57 -28.25
N ASP A 71 -9.64 -9.72 -27.78
CA ASP A 71 -11.03 -10.19 -27.74
C ASP A 71 -11.65 -10.15 -26.33
N ALA A 72 -11.01 -9.46 -25.37
CA ALA A 72 -11.50 -9.42 -24.01
C ALA A 72 -12.81 -8.63 -23.90
N ASP A 73 -13.88 -9.29 -23.48
CA ASP A 73 -15.12 -8.63 -23.10
C ASP A 73 -15.03 -7.98 -21.71
N ILE A 74 -15.91 -6.98 -21.47
CA ILE A 74 -16.16 -6.40 -20.16
C ILE A 74 -16.61 -7.51 -19.20
N LEU A 75 -15.87 -7.69 -18.11
CA LEU A 75 -16.10 -8.78 -17.17
C LEU A 75 -17.35 -8.52 -16.31
N LEU A 76 -17.48 -7.31 -15.75
CA LEU A 76 -18.48 -6.93 -14.76
C LEU A 76 -19.27 -5.70 -15.24
N PRO A 77 -20.19 -5.87 -16.21
CA PRO A 77 -20.98 -4.76 -16.73
C PRO A 77 -21.92 -4.14 -15.68
N GLY A 78 -22.27 -4.88 -14.61
CA GLY A 78 -23.09 -4.38 -13.51
C GLY A 78 -22.33 -3.59 -12.44
N LEU A 79 -21.00 -3.50 -12.52
CA LEU A 79 -20.16 -2.91 -11.48
C LEU A 79 -20.28 -1.38 -11.46
N LYS A 80 -20.95 -0.87 -10.42
CA LYS A 80 -21.22 0.56 -10.21
C LYS A 80 -20.08 1.26 -9.47
N LEU A 81 -19.53 0.62 -8.44
CA LEU A 81 -18.53 1.23 -7.56
C LEU A 81 -17.28 0.37 -7.41
N VAL A 82 -16.12 0.96 -7.66
CA VAL A 82 -14.82 0.44 -7.22
C VAL A 82 -14.47 1.15 -5.92
N ALA A 83 -14.83 0.52 -4.81
CA ALA A 83 -14.59 1.02 -3.47
C ALA A 83 -13.14 0.80 -3.04
N ARG A 84 -12.64 1.74 -2.23
CA ARG A 84 -11.34 1.67 -1.59
C ARG A 84 -11.57 1.19 -0.16
N ASP A 85 -10.82 0.18 0.27
CA ASP A 85 -10.93 -0.31 1.65
C ASP A 85 -10.50 0.77 2.63
N HIS A 86 -11.42 1.10 3.53
CA HIS A 86 -11.21 2.15 4.52
C HIS A 86 -10.20 1.75 5.60
N ALA A 87 -10.05 0.47 5.93
CA ALA A 87 -9.05 0.04 6.90
C ALA A 87 -7.61 0.35 6.40
N HIS A 88 -7.33 0.07 5.13
CA HIS A 88 -6.08 0.47 4.49
C HIS A 88 -5.91 1.99 4.37
N ALA A 89 -6.97 2.73 4.12
CA ALA A 89 -6.94 4.19 4.10
C ALA A 89 -6.49 4.80 5.44
N PHE A 90 -7.00 4.34 6.58
CA PHE A 90 -6.57 4.87 7.88
C PHE A 90 -5.14 4.54 8.24
N ARG A 91 -4.63 3.37 7.83
CA ARG A 91 -3.19 3.07 7.95
C ARG A 91 -2.36 4.14 7.22
N ARG A 92 -2.84 4.68 6.10
CA ARG A 92 -2.15 5.77 5.36
C ARG A 92 -2.24 7.11 6.09
N VAL A 93 -3.38 7.45 6.68
CA VAL A 93 -3.56 8.66 7.52
C VAL A 93 -2.55 8.70 8.66
N LEU A 94 -2.31 7.55 9.31
CA LEU A 94 -1.29 7.44 10.36
C LEU A 94 0.13 7.50 9.78
N LYS A 95 0.43 6.66 8.78
CA LYS A 95 1.81 6.37 8.36
C LYS A 95 2.47 7.49 7.54
N ARG A 96 1.74 8.12 6.61
CA ARG A 96 2.30 9.09 5.68
C ARG A 96 2.87 10.33 6.39
N PRO A 97 2.14 10.99 7.31
CA PRO A 97 2.65 12.19 7.96
C PRO A 97 3.91 11.93 8.81
N PHE A 98 4.02 10.78 9.47
CA PHE A 98 5.23 10.42 10.21
C PHE A 98 6.46 10.22 9.32
N HIS A 99 6.29 9.75 8.08
CA HIS A 99 7.41 9.60 7.14
C HIS A 99 7.91 10.93 6.59
N CYS A 100 7.07 11.95 6.54
CA CYS A 100 7.44 13.28 6.05
C CYS A 100 8.22 14.10 7.08
N SER A 101 8.06 13.81 8.38
CA SER A 101 8.88 14.41 9.43
C SER A 101 10.18 13.64 9.60
N SER A 102 11.30 14.26 9.24
CA SER A 102 12.64 13.69 9.50
C SER A 102 12.85 13.40 10.99
N TYR A 103 12.41 14.33 11.87
CA TYR A 103 12.52 14.17 13.31
C TYR A 103 11.60 13.09 13.86
N LEU A 104 10.27 13.19 13.66
CA LEU A 104 9.32 12.22 14.22
C LEU A 104 9.52 10.83 13.60
N GLY A 105 9.86 10.75 12.32
CA GLY A 105 10.19 9.50 11.64
C GLY A 105 11.44 8.83 12.20
N THR A 106 12.50 9.61 12.47
CA THR A 106 13.72 9.11 13.14
C THR A 106 13.42 8.67 14.55
N LEU A 107 12.69 9.49 15.32
CA LEU A 107 12.26 9.16 16.67
C LEU A 107 11.49 7.83 16.71
N MET A 108 10.51 7.64 15.82
CA MET A 108 9.77 6.38 15.72
C MET A 108 10.66 5.20 15.31
N ALA A 109 11.60 5.40 14.39
CA ALA A 109 12.52 4.36 13.95
C ALA A 109 13.52 3.96 15.06
N GLU A 110 14.06 4.92 15.81
CA GLU A 110 15.07 4.69 16.83
C GLU A 110 14.48 4.13 18.13
N HIS A 111 13.26 4.54 18.50
CA HIS A 111 12.67 4.16 19.78
C HIS A 111 11.64 3.02 19.69
N VAL A 112 10.89 2.91 18.58
CA VAL A 112 9.70 2.03 18.54
C VAL A 112 9.74 0.97 17.42
N LEU A 113 9.91 1.40 16.16
CA LEU A 113 9.63 0.57 14.98
C LEU A 113 10.88 -0.06 14.35
N GLY A 114 12.05 0.57 14.50
CA GLY A 114 13.27 0.09 13.86
C GLY A 114 13.73 -1.23 14.47
N LYS A 115 14.37 -2.09 13.66
CA LYS A 115 14.86 -3.41 14.11
C LYS A 115 15.83 -3.34 15.30
N LYS A 116 16.54 -2.21 15.43
CA LYS A 116 17.47 -1.92 16.53
C LYS A 116 16.87 -1.01 17.61
N SER A 117 15.59 -0.67 17.52
CA SER A 117 14.96 0.19 18.51
C SER A 117 14.88 -0.50 19.87
N ILE A 118 14.83 0.28 20.95
CA ILE A 118 14.79 -0.28 22.29
C ILE A 118 13.58 -1.19 22.49
N VAL A 119 12.41 -0.82 21.94
CA VAL A 119 11.19 -1.63 22.00
C VAL A 119 11.37 -2.97 21.29
N GLN A 120 11.91 -2.98 20.07
CA GLN A 120 12.15 -4.24 19.34
C GLN A 120 13.27 -5.07 19.96
N VAL A 121 14.28 -4.44 20.56
CA VAL A 121 15.35 -5.12 21.28
C VAL A 121 14.82 -5.80 22.53
N ILE A 122 13.99 -5.12 23.32
CA ILE A 122 13.33 -5.70 24.51
C ILE A 122 12.39 -6.82 24.08
N ASP A 123 11.56 -6.57 23.08
CA ASP A 123 10.60 -7.56 22.60
C ASP A 123 11.31 -8.82 22.05
N ARG A 124 12.41 -8.70 21.30
CA ARG A 124 13.05 -9.87 20.68
C ARG A 124 14.14 -10.52 21.53
N SER A 125 14.61 -9.86 22.59
CA SER A 125 15.69 -10.37 23.42
C SER A 125 15.14 -11.28 24.52
N PHE A 126 15.48 -12.57 24.43
CA PHE A 126 15.24 -13.53 25.51
C PHE A 126 15.84 -13.05 26.84
N VAL A 127 17.03 -12.45 26.79
CA VAL A 127 17.74 -11.95 27.97
C VAL A 127 17.01 -10.78 28.62
N PHE A 128 16.48 -9.83 27.83
CA PHE A 128 15.70 -8.72 28.40
C PHE A 128 14.33 -9.16 28.89
N ARG A 129 13.66 -10.10 28.21
CA ARG A 129 12.42 -10.69 28.70
C ARG A 129 12.64 -11.41 30.03
N GLN A 130 13.70 -12.20 30.12
CA GLN A 130 14.08 -12.89 31.36
C GLN A 130 14.43 -11.88 32.46
N TRP A 131 15.21 -10.83 32.19
CA TRP A 131 15.54 -9.80 33.19
C TRP A 131 14.35 -8.95 33.61
N PHE A 132 13.50 -8.55 32.67
CA PHE A 132 12.27 -7.82 32.99
C PHE A 132 11.37 -8.68 33.86
N GLN A 133 11.24 -9.97 33.55
CA GLN A 133 10.49 -10.91 34.37
C GLN A 133 11.13 -11.11 35.74
N GLU A 134 12.45 -11.29 35.81
CA GLU A 134 13.19 -11.40 37.08
C GLU A 134 13.11 -10.11 37.91
N GLU A 135 13.07 -8.91 37.31
CA GLU A 135 12.95 -7.66 38.06
C GLU A 135 11.53 -7.30 38.46
N VAL A 136 10.54 -7.65 37.63
CA VAL A 136 9.13 -7.63 38.04
C VAL A 136 8.91 -8.58 39.22
N GLU A 137 9.66 -9.69 39.29
CA GLU A 137 9.64 -10.63 40.41
C GLU A 137 10.49 -10.17 41.62
N LYS A 138 11.55 -9.38 41.43
CA LYS A 138 12.50 -9.00 42.50
C LYS A 138 12.28 -7.63 43.13
N HIS A 139 11.72 -6.67 42.40
CA HIS A 139 11.40 -5.31 42.85
C HIS A 139 12.41 -4.52 43.72
N HIS A 140 13.64 -4.95 43.98
CA HIS A 140 14.72 -4.15 44.59
C HIS A 140 16.11 -4.74 44.26
N GLY A 141 16.77 -4.32 43.18
CA GLY A 141 18.17 -4.70 42.95
C GLY A 141 18.85 -4.04 41.75
N THR A 142 20.10 -3.59 41.94
CA THR A 142 20.93 -2.95 40.91
C THR A 142 21.70 -4.00 40.11
N ILE A 143 21.57 -3.98 38.79
CA ILE A 143 22.25 -4.93 37.88
C ILE A 143 23.65 -4.40 37.51
N SER A 144 24.67 -5.24 37.70
CA SER A 144 26.04 -4.98 37.22
C SER A 144 26.56 -6.15 36.38
N ASN A 145 27.32 -5.80 35.33
CA ASN A 145 28.05 -6.61 34.34
C ASN A 145 27.31 -6.96 33.04
N LEU A 146 27.58 -6.16 32.00
CA LEU A 146 26.98 -6.31 30.66
C LEU A 146 28.08 -6.32 29.58
N LYS A 147 28.39 -7.49 29.02
CA LYS A 147 29.42 -7.68 27.97
C LYS A 147 28.87 -7.94 26.54
N SER A 148 27.55 -7.95 26.32
CA SER A 148 26.98 -8.25 24.99
C SER A 148 26.89 -7.03 24.07
N ALA A 149 26.91 -7.24 22.74
CA ALA A 149 26.73 -6.18 21.75
C ALA A 149 25.39 -5.44 21.88
N THR A 150 24.32 -6.15 22.27
CA THR A 150 23.01 -5.57 22.57
C THR A 150 23.09 -4.56 23.71
N CYS A 151 23.94 -4.83 24.71
CA CYS A 151 24.09 -3.94 25.86
C CYS A 151 24.84 -2.65 25.50
N LYS A 152 25.81 -2.71 24.57
CA LYS A 152 26.47 -1.51 24.04
C LYS A 152 25.48 -0.59 23.32
N HIS A 153 24.54 -1.18 22.60
CA HIS A 153 23.47 -0.44 21.92
C HIS A 153 22.50 0.22 22.90
N VAL A 154 22.02 -0.51 23.92
CA VAL A 154 21.16 0.06 24.97
C VAL A 154 21.87 1.15 25.77
N LYS A 155 23.18 0.98 26.03
CA LYS A 155 24.00 2.01 26.66
C LYS A 155 24.01 3.30 25.84
N GLN A 156 24.36 3.21 24.56
CA GLN A 156 24.38 4.39 23.67
C GLN A 156 23.00 5.06 23.63
N TRP A 157 21.94 4.26 23.55
CA TRP A 157 20.57 4.75 23.59
C TRP A 157 20.24 5.51 24.88
N LEU A 158 20.60 5.00 26.06
CA LEU A 158 20.41 5.70 27.34
C LEU A 158 21.24 6.99 27.44
N ASP A 159 22.40 7.03 26.79
CA ASP A 159 23.25 8.22 26.75
C ASP A 159 22.61 9.32 25.87
N ASP A 160 21.99 8.95 24.77
CA ASP A 160 21.37 9.87 23.80
C ASP A 160 19.90 10.23 24.14
N PHE A 161 19.26 9.51 25.06
CA PHE A 161 17.86 9.74 25.41
C PHE A 161 17.65 11.06 26.17
N SER A 162 16.77 11.91 25.64
CA SER A 162 16.56 13.29 26.10
C SER A 162 15.12 13.57 26.52
N SER A 163 14.90 14.64 27.28
CA SER A 163 13.56 15.10 27.66
C SER A 163 12.71 15.50 26.44
N GLU A 164 13.33 16.12 25.42
CA GLU A 164 12.64 16.43 24.15
C GLU A 164 12.14 15.15 23.46
N ALA A 165 12.97 14.10 23.43
CA ALA A 165 12.58 12.81 22.87
C ALA A 165 11.43 12.17 23.63
N VAL A 166 11.43 12.24 24.97
CA VAL A 166 10.32 11.75 25.81
C VAL A 166 9.02 12.50 25.51
N LEU A 167 9.07 13.83 25.46
CA LEU A 167 7.90 14.66 25.18
C LEU A 167 7.34 14.40 23.79
N ALA A 168 8.21 14.34 22.77
CA ALA A 168 7.81 14.05 21.41
C ALA A 168 7.22 12.64 21.27
N LEU A 169 7.81 11.62 21.91
CA LEU A 169 7.24 10.25 21.92
C LEU A 169 5.86 10.22 22.58
N ALA A 170 5.64 11.02 23.63
CA ALA A 170 4.36 11.11 24.31
C ALA A 170 3.28 11.77 23.42
N MET A 171 3.63 12.82 22.68
CA MET A 171 2.73 13.43 21.69
C MET A 171 2.40 12.48 20.54
N VAL A 172 3.41 11.72 20.07
CA VAL A 172 3.20 10.67 19.06
C VAL A 172 2.30 9.55 19.60
N ALA A 173 2.41 9.20 20.88
CA ALA A 173 1.54 8.23 21.53
C ALA A 173 0.08 8.73 21.61
N ASP A 174 -0.14 10.01 21.91
CA ASP A 174 -1.48 10.61 21.86
C ASP A 174 -2.06 10.58 20.44
N ALA A 175 -1.29 11.00 19.43
CA ALA A 175 -1.72 10.92 18.02
C ALA A 175 -2.01 9.48 17.57
N SER A 176 -1.24 8.51 18.08
CA SER A 176 -1.39 7.10 17.77
C SER A 176 -2.63 6.49 18.42
N ASP A 177 -2.98 6.82 19.67
CA ASP A 177 -4.24 6.33 20.29
C ASP A 177 -5.46 6.91 19.57
N GLU A 178 -5.42 8.18 19.15
CA GLU A 178 -6.52 8.75 18.35
C GLU A 178 -6.69 8.06 17.00
N SER A 179 -5.57 7.72 16.37
CA SER A 179 -5.57 6.97 15.11
C SER A 179 -6.06 5.54 15.31
N LEU A 180 -5.68 4.88 16.41
CA LEU A 180 -6.13 3.53 16.77
C LEU A 180 -7.63 3.48 17.05
N LEU A 181 -8.19 4.52 17.68
CA LEU A 181 -9.63 4.64 17.88
C LEU A 181 -10.38 4.62 16.55
N LEU A 182 -9.88 5.36 15.56
CA LEU A 182 -10.46 5.41 14.22
C LEU A 182 -10.30 4.09 13.46
N ILE A 183 -9.09 3.51 13.46
CA ILE A 183 -8.81 2.21 12.83
C ILE A 183 -9.76 1.13 13.37
N ARG A 184 -9.96 1.08 14.69
CA ARG A 184 -10.85 0.09 15.33
C ARG A 184 -12.31 0.23 14.92
N GLN A 185 -12.77 1.39 14.44
CA GLN A 185 -14.14 1.53 13.95
C GLN A 185 -14.36 0.86 12.59
N VAL A 186 -13.30 0.69 11.80
CA VAL A 186 -13.38 0.08 10.46
C VAL A 186 -12.63 -1.24 10.34
N ASP A 187 -11.92 -1.65 11.39
CA ASP A 187 -11.42 -3.02 11.60
C ASP A 187 -12.57 -3.97 12.00
N ASP A 188 -13.74 -3.75 11.39
CA ASP A 188 -14.93 -4.58 11.46
C ASP A 188 -15.63 -4.49 10.09
N GLU A 189 -15.80 -5.61 9.38
CA GLU A 189 -16.52 -5.65 8.10
C GLU A 189 -17.99 -5.21 8.25
N ALA A 190 -18.55 -5.36 9.46
CA ALA A 190 -19.89 -4.91 9.77
C ALA A 190 -19.99 -3.40 10.05
N VAL A 191 -18.91 -2.64 9.86
CA VAL A 191 -18.89 -1.18 10.04
C VAL A 191 -20.11 -0.52 9.40
N ASP A 192 -20.73 0.38 10.16
CA ASP A 192 -21.86 1.15 9.69
C ASP A 192 -21.37 2.33 8.84
N SER A 193 -21.60 2.26 7.53
CA SER A 193 -21.18 3.31 6.60
C SER A 193 -21.87 4.64 6.86
N SER A 194 -23.04 4.67 7.52
CA SER A 194 -23.68 5.93 7.90
C SER A 194 -22.94 6.67 9.02
N GLU A 195 -22.06 5.99 9.75
CA GLU A 195 -21.30 6.56 10.86
C GLU A 195 -19.87 6.93 10.48
N LEU A 196 -19.43 6.55 9.28
CA LEU A 196 -18.07 6.78 8.81
C LEU A 196 -17.67 8.26 8.87
N GLY A 197 -18.55 9.15 8.38
CA GLY A 197 -18.34 10.60 8.44
C GLY A 197 -18.20 11.12 9.87
N ASN A 198 -18.92 10.54 10.84
CA ASN A 198 -18.79 10.90 12.25
C ASN A 198 -17.46 10.44 12.83
N TYR A 199 -16.98 9.26 12.44
CA TYR A 199 -15.68 8.74 12.92
C TYR A 199 -14.51 9.56 12.37
N VAL A 200 -14.54 9.86 11.08
CA VAL A 200 -13.55 10.69 10.38
C VAL A 200 -13.51 12.09 10.99
N GLN A 201 -14.67 12.73 11.14
CA GLN A 201 -14.77 14.06 11.73
C GLN A 201 -14.28 14.07 13.18
N GLY A 202 -14.73 13.11 14.00
CA GLY A 202 -14.30 13.04 15.38
C GLY A 202 -12.79 12.86 15.52
N PHE A 203 -12.13 12.13 14.62
CA PHE A 203 -10.67 12.06 14.62
C PHE A 203 -10.03 13.41 14.29
N ALA A 204 -10.50 14.07 13.23
CA ALA A 204 -10.02 15.40 12.85
C ALA A 204 -10.15 16.41 13.99
N ASP A 205 -11.28 16.40 14.70
CA ASP A 205 -11.54 17.32 15.81
C ASP A 205 -10.59 17.05 16.99
N ARG A 206 -10.34 15.77 17.32
CA ARG A 206 -9.48 15.39 18.44
C ARG A 206 -8.01 15.72 18.19
N ILE A 207 -7.48 15.50 16.99
CA ILE A 207 -6.08 15.85 16.69
C ILE A 207 -5.87 17.37 16.61
N GLN A 208 -6.87 18.11 16.13
CA GLN A 208 -6.83 19.58 16.12
C GLN A 208 -6.91 20.14 17.54
N ALA A 209 -7.81 19.62 18.38
CA ALA A 209 -7.88 19.99 19.79
C ALA A 209 -6.56 19.72 20.52
N LEU A 210 -5.97 18.53 20.33
CA LEU A 210 -4.72 18.15 21.00
C LEU A 210 -3.53 19.00 20.56
N PHE A 211 -3.33 19.20 19.25
CA PHE A 211 -2.09 19.77 18.73
C PHE A 211 -2.25 21.21 18.23
N ALA A 212 -3.28 21.51 17.43
CA ALA A 212 -3.50 22.88 16.94
C ALA A 212 -3.89 23.82 18.09
N GLN A 213 -4.72 23.36 19.03
CA GLN A 213 -5.10 24.12 20.22
C GLN A 213 -4.21 23.83 21.44
N ARG A 214 -3.13 23.07 21.27
CA ARG A 214 -2.15 22.74 22.30
C ARG A 214 -2.75 22.07 23.56
N GLN A 215 -3.97 21.52 23.49
CA GLN A 215 -4.63 20.92 24.65
C GLN A 215 -3.98 19.60 25.09
N ALA A 216 -3.05 19.04 24.31
CA ALA A 216 -2.24 17.88 24.72
C ALA A 216 -1.47 18.13 26.02
N LEU A 217 -1.17 19.39 26.36
CA LEU A 217 -0.47 19.77 27.60
C LEU A 217 -1.37 19.70 28.84
N THR A 218 -2.68 19.91 28.68
CA THR A 218 -3.63 20.07 29.80
C THR A 218 -4.57 18.88 29.94
N THR A 219 -4.88 18.21 28.83
CA THR A 219 -5.77 17.04 28.74
C THR A 219 -5.09 15.83 29.37
N VAL A 220 -5.86 14.98 30.06
CA VAL A 220 -5.33 13.69 30.52
C VAL A 220 -4.92 12.87 29.30
N GLY A 221 -3.64 12.55 29.18
CA GLY A 221 -3.05 11.89 28.01
C GLY A 221 -1.58 11.56 28.24
N TYR A 222 -0.94 10.97 27.23
CA TYR A 222 0.46 10.57 27.34
C TYR A 222 1.37 11.79 27.46
N THR A 223 1.09 12.85 26.71
CA THR A 223 1.86 14.12 26.74
C THR A 223 1.87 14.73 28.14
N LYS A 224 0.69 14.89 28.75
CA LYS A 224 0.57 15.39 30.13
C LYS A 224 1.26 14.48 31.14
N LEU A 225 1.09 13.16 31.01
CA LEU A 225 1.76 12.20 31.89
C LEU A 225 3.29 12.36 31.80
N ALA A 226 3.85 12.46 30.59
CA ALA A 226 5.28 12.65 30.40
C ALA A 226 5.77 13.99 30.98
N MET A 227 5.02 15.07 30.80
CA MET A 227 5.32 16.38 31.40
C MET A 227 5.29 16.33 32.94
N ASP A 228 4.31 15.64 33.53
CA ASP A 228 4.22 15.46 34.98
C ASP A 228 5.40 14.63 35.51
N MET A 229 5.79 13.57 34.80
CA MET A 229 6.95 12.74 35.19
C MET A 229 8.28 13.51 35.07
N LEU A 230 8.45 14.32 34.02
CA LEU A 230 9.63 15.16 33.82
C LEU A 230 9.71 16.28 34.88
N SER A 231 8.59 16.95 35.17
CA SER A 231 8.53 18.03 36.16
C SER A 231 8.78 17.54 37.60
N LYS A 232 8.29 16.34 37.94
CA LYS A 232 8.54 15.70 39.24
C LYS A 232 9.92 15.05 39.35
N GLY A 233 10.67 14.96 38.24
CA GLY A 233 11.98 14.32 38.20
C GLY A 233 11.93 12.80 38.43
N GLU A 234 10.80 12.17 38.07
CA GLU A 234 10.57 10.73 38.23
C GLU A 234 11.35 9.89 37.21
N LEU A 235 11.75 10.50 36.08
CA LEU A 235 12.55 9.86 35.04
C LEU A 235 14.05 9.92 35.36
N ALA A 236 14.46 9.08 36.31
CA ALA A 236 15.86 8.86 36.65
C ALA A 236 16.29 7.43 36.30
N PHE A 237 17.50 7.29 35.74
CA PHE A 237 18.07 6.00 35.36
C PHE A 237 19.59 6.01 35.54
N PHE A 238 20.18 4.83 35.66
CA PHE A 238 21.63 4.68 35.69
C PHE A 238 22.15 4.41 34.27
N SER A 239 23.06 5.25 33.79
CA SER A 239 23.88 4.95 32.61
C SER A 239 25.36 4.93 33.01
N CYS A 240 26.05 3.84 32.69
CA CYS A 240 27.50 3.70 32.90
C CYS A 240 28.00 3.95 34.34
N GLY A 241 27.20 3.58 35.35
CA GLY A 241 27.55 3.82 36.75
C GLY A 241 27.33 5.27 37.21
N GLN A 242 26.75 6.12 36.35
CA GLN A 242 26.29 7.45 36.70
C GLN A 242 24.75 7.48 36.76
N ALA A 243 24.21 8.01 37.85
CA ALA A 243 22.80 8.34 37.91
C ALA A 243 22.53 9.56 37.03
N ARG A 244 21.63 9.43 36.06
CA ARG A 244 21.11 10.52 35.25
C ARG A 244 19.64 10.72 35.57
N ARG A 245 19.21 11.98 35.54
CA ARG A 245 17.81 12.37 35.68
C ARG A 245 17.47 13.33 34.56
N LEU A 246 16.43 13.01 33.80
CA LEU A 246 15.92 13.89 32.77
C LEU A 246 15.32 15.13 33.42
N GLN A 247 15.66 16.30 32.88
CA GLN A 247 15.17 17.58 33.37
C GLN A 247 13.83 17.94 32.72
N PRO A 248 13.03 18.81 33.34
CA PRO A 248 11.84 19.37 32.69
C PRO A 248 12.21 20.02 31.35
N CYS A 249 11.34 19.92 30.35
CA CYS A 249 11.50 20.66 29.10
C CYS A 249 11.30 22.16 29.34
N ASP A 250 12.11 23.00 28.70
CA ASP A 250 11.87 24.43 28.64
C ASP A 250 10.70 24.75 27.68
N GLY A 251 10.17 25.97 27.79
CA GLY A 251 9.03 26.42 26.97
C GLY A 251 9.30 26.29 25.47
N ASP A 252 10.51 26.65 25.04
CA ASP A 252 10.90 26.56 23.64
C ASP A 252 10.87 25.12 23.14
N THR A 253 11.39 24.16 23.91
CA THR A 253 11.35 22.73 23.53
C THR A 253 9.93 22.21 23.43
N VAL A 254 9.04 22.63 24.35
CA VAL A 254 7.62 22.27 24.31
C VAL A 254 6.96 22.82 23.04
N GLU A 255 7.20 24.09 22.73
CA GLU A 255 6.66 24.75 21.54
C GLU A 255 7.15 24.09 20.25
N ARG A 256 8.47 23.81 20.13
CA ARG A 256 9.04 23.09 18.98
C ARG A 256 8.41 21.71 18.78
N CYS A 257 8.15 20.98 19.86
CA CYS A 257 7.50 19.66 19.77
C CYS A 257 6.05 19.78 19.29
N LEU A 258 5.31 20.75 19.82
CA LEU A 258 3.93 21.02 19.40
C LEU A 258 3.86 21.46 17.94
N ASP A 259 4.71 22.37 17.49
CA ASP A 259 4.68 22.90 16.13
C ASP A 259 5.00 21.80 15.09
N ARG A 260 5.87 20.83 15.43
CA ARG A 260 6.05 19.60 14.63
C ARG A 260 4.78 18.76 14.55
N MET A 261 4.04 18.66 15.66
CA MET A 261 2.75 17.95 15.69
C MET A 261 1.63 18.70 14.98
N VAL A 262 1.69 20.03 14.91
CA VAL A 262 0.80 20.87 14.08
C VAL A 262 1.05 20.58 12.60
N ALA A 263 2.30 20.58 12.15
CA ALA A 263 2.66 20.21 10.78
C ALA A 263 2.23 18.76 10.44
N TRP A 264 2.44 17.82 11.37
CA TRP A 264 1.94 16.45 11.26
C TRP A 264 0.42 16.40 11.12
N SER A 265 -0.31 17.12 11.99
CA SER A 265 -1.78 17.13 11.99
C SER A 265 -2.33 17.71 10.70
N ARG A 266 -1.71 18.77 10.19
CA ARG A 266 -2.08 19.38 8.91
C ARG A 266 -1.98 18.39 7.75
N LEU A 267 -0.86 17.68 7.62
CA LEU A 267 -0.74 16.66 6.59
C LEU A 267 -1.66 15.46 6.83
N ALA A 268 -1.89 15.06 8.09
CA ALA A 268 -2.83 13.99 8.43
C ALA A 268 -4.26 14.32 7.96
N LEU A 269 -4.70 15.57 8.10
CA LEU A 269 -5.99 16.05 7.61
C LEU A 269 -6.07 16.05 6.07
N GLU A 270 -4.99 16.41 5.38
CA GLU A 270 -4.93 16.34 3.91
C GLU A 270 -5.04 14.90 3.41
N VAL A 271 -4.32 13.96 4.04
CA VAL A 271 -4.44 12.54 3.74
C VAL A 271 -5.85 12.05 4.04
N LEU A 272 -6.45 12.46 5.16
CA LEU A 272 -7.81 12.11 5.55
C LEU A 272 -8.82 12.60 4.50
N GLN A 273 -8.68 13.83 3.99
CA GLN A 273 -9.56 14.39 2.96
C GLN A 273 -9.47 13.64 1.63
N THR A 274 -8.25 13.24 1.26
CA THR A 274 -8.02 12.44 0.06
C THR A 274 -8.62 11.05 0.18
N GLU A 275 -8.44 10.40 1.31
CA GLU A 275 -8.90 9.02 1.50
C GLU A 275 -10.41 8.92 1.79
N PHE A 276 -11.00 9.95 2.43
CA PHE A 276 -12.40 10.03 2.82
C PHE A 276 -13.07 11.28 2.25
N PRO A 277 -13.20 11.40 0.92
CA PRO A 277 -13.84 12.56 0.34
C PRO A 277 -15.30 12.65 0.78
N HIS A 278 -15.74 13.85 1.16
CA HIS A 278 -17.13 14.11 1.56
C HIS A 278 -18.14 13.75 0.47
N TYR A 279 -17.69 13.70 -0.79
CA TYR A 279 -18.51 13.33 -1.94
C TYR A 279 -18.57 11.83 -2.25
N SER A 280 -17.96 10.95 -1.44
CA SER A 280 -18.04 9.51 -1.66
C SER A 280 -19.46 8.96 -1.39
N VAL A 281 -19.80 7.81 -2.00
CA VAL A 281 -21.07 7.11 -1.71
C VAL A 281 -21.18 6.73 -0.23
N PHE A 282 -20.10 6.22 0.37
CA PHE A 282 -20.10 5.83 1.78
C PHE A 282 -20.28 7.04 2.70
N SER A 283 -19.69 8.19 2.37
CA SER A 283 -19.93 9.44 3.10
C SER A 283 -21.39 9.88 2.97
N ALA A 284 -21.98 9.75 1.78
CA ALA A 284 -23.38 10.12 1.52
C ALA A 284 -24.38 9.24 2.27
N PHE A 285 -24.04 7.98 2.60
CA PHE A 285 -24.87 7.14 3.49
C PHE A 285 -25.03 7.70 4.91
N GLY A 286 -24.29 8.77 5.27
CA GLY A 286 -24.52 9.53 6.50
C GLY A 286 -25.97 9.99 6.71
N VAL A 287 -26.76 10.14 5.65
CA VAL A 287 -28.20 10.44 5.74
C VAL A 287 -28.99 9.40 6.55
N PHE A 288 -28.49 8.17 6.67
CA PHE A 288 -29.10 7.10 7.45
C PHE A 288 -28.65 7.05 8.92
N SER A 289 -27.71 7.90 9.34
CA SER A 289 -27.31 7.99 10.75
C SER A 289 -28.51 8.40 11.61
N LEU A 290 -28.77 7.63 12.66
CA LEU A 290 -29.83 7.87 13.64
C LEU A 290 -29.29 8.44 14.96
N LYS A 291 -27.97 8.65 15.05
CA LYS A 291 -27.35 9.34 16.18
C LYS A 291 -27.67 10.82 16.08
N SER A 292 -27.81 11.48 17.23
CA SER A 292 -28.05 12.92 17.27
C SER A 292 -26.80 13.64 16.76
N VAL A 293 -26.80 14.02 15.48
CA VAL A 293 -25.72 14.81 14.87
C VAL A 293 -25.95 16.27 15.25
N THR A 294 -24.96 16.89 15.88
CA THR A 294 -24.91 18.35 16.02
C THR A 294 -24.90 18.94 14.60
N LYS A 295 -25.88 19.78 14.24
CA LYS A 295 -26.14 20.29 12.87
C LYS A 295 -25.02 21.19 12.28
N GLN A 296 -23.75 20.88 12.47
CA GLN A 296 -22.65 21.67 11.92
C GLN A 296 -22.09 20.97 10.68
N GLN A 297 -22.11 21.69 9.55
CA GLN A 297 -21.35 21.32 8.36
C GLN A 297 -19.86 21.34 8.72
N THR A 298 -19.14 20.29 8.35
CA THR A 298 -17.71 20.15 8.65
C THR A 298 -16.97 19.71 7.39
N ALA A 299 -15.64 19.93 7.33
CA ALA A 299 -14.82 19.69 6.13
C ALA A 299 -14.94 18.25 5.54
N PHE A 300 -15.35 17.29 6.37
CA PHE A 300 -15.48 15.88 6.01
C PHE A 300 -16.94 15.38 5.93
N GLN A 301 -17.94 16.26 6.11
CA GLN A 301 -19.36 15.94 6.00
C GLN A 301 -20.06 16.84 4.98
N SER A 302 -20.73 16.26 3.98
CA SER A 302 -21.58 17.05 3.07
C SER A 302 -22.89 17.44 3.73
N ALA A 303 -23.50 18.54 3.29
CA ALA A 303 -24.86 18.90 3.67
C ALA A 303 -25.81 17.70 3.42
N GLY A 304 -26.79 17.51 4.31
CA GLY A 304 -27.73 16.39 4.22
C GLY A 304 -28.50 16.36 2.89
N ASP A 305 -28.85 17.54 2.35
CA ASP A 305 -29.56 17.68 1.09
C ASP A 305 -28.69 17.30 -0.12
N ASP A 306 -27.41 17.71 -0.13
CA ASP A 306 -26.45 17.30 -1.17
C ASP A 306 -26.20 15.79 -1.17
N SER A 307 -26.19 15.19 0.01
CA SER A 307 -25.99 13.74 0.18
C SER A 307 -27.19 12.96 -0.38
N CYS A 308 -28.41 13.45 -0.17
CA CYS A 308 -29.62 12.84 -0.72
C CYS A 308 -29.64 12.93 -2.25
N ASN A 309 -29.34 14.10 -2.81
CA ASN A 309 -29.27 14.31 -4.26
C ASN A 309 -28.20 13.41 -4.91
N ARG A 310 -27.05 13.27 -4.26
CA ARG A 310 -25.96 12.40 -4.71
C ARG A 310 -26.36 10.93 -4.76
N LEU A 311 -26.97 10.41 -3.69
CA LEU A 311 -27.46 9.03 -3.65
C LEU A 311 -28.56 8.81 -4.69
N ALA A 312 -29.47 9.78 -4.84
CA ALA A 312 -30.55 9.70 -5.81
C ALA A 312 -30.03 9.61 -7.26
N LYS A 313 -29.09 10.49 -7.62
CA LYS A 313 -28.42 10.48 -8.93
C LYS A 313 -27.64 9.20 -9.16
N PHE A 314 -26.84 8.77 -8.20
CA PHE A 314 -25.99 7.57 -8.31
C PHE A 314 -26.80 6.28 -8.46
N PHE A 315 -27.92 6.15 -7.75
CA PHE A 315 -28.79 4.97 -7.83
C PHE A 315 -29.93 5.09 -8.85
N ASN A 316 -30.00 6.21 -9.57
CA ASN A 316 -31.03 6.50 -10.56
C ASN A 316 -32.46 6.40 -9.99
N VAL A 317 -32.69 7.10 -8.88
CA VAL A 317 -34.01 7.23 -8.22
C VAL A 317 -34.45 8.69 -8.18
N SER A 318 -35.73 8.95 -7.94
CA SER A 318 -36.25 10.32 -7.86
C SER A 318 -35.66 11.05 -6.65
N PRO A 319 -34.96 12.20 -6.81
CA PRO A 319 -34.42 12.95 -5.66
C PRO A 319 -35.52 13.41 -4.70
N GLY A 320 -36.63 13.94 -5.23
CA GLY A 320 -37.77 14.37 -4.42
C GLY A 320 -38.48 13.19 -3.73
N GLY A 321 -38.70 12.10 -4.48
CA GLY A 321 -39.31 10.88 -3.92
C GLY A 321 -38.46 10.26 -2.82
N PHE A 322 -37.15 10.16 -3.03
CA PHE A 322 -36.20 9.67 -2.04
C PHE A 322 -36.20 10.52 -0.76
N GLN A 323 -36.12 11.85 -0.88
CA GLN A 323 -36.07 12.75 0.27
C GLN A 323 -37.38 12.72 1.08
N GLU A 324 -38.53 12.74 0.41
CA GLU A 324 -39.84 12.66 1.07
C GLU A 324 -40.00 11.34 1.84
N GLN A 325 -39.69 10.21 1.18
CA GLN A 325 -39.79 8.88 1.79
C GLN A 325 -38.83 8.73 2.97
N LEU A 326 -37.61 9.27 2.86
CA LEU A 326 -36.63 9.28 3.94
C LEU A 326 -37.15 10.07 5.15
N GLN A 327 -37.65 11.29 4.95
CA GLN A 327 -38.21 12.13 6.02
C GLN A 327 -39.41 11.47 6.71
N ARG A 328 -40.25 10.77 5.94
CA ARG A 328 -41.44 10.07 6.45
C ARG A 328 -41.08 8.86 7.32
N LEU A 329 -40.09 8.07 6.90
CA LEU A 329 -39.72 6.82 7.57
C LEU A 329 -38.68 6.98 8.68
N ARG A 330 -37.87 8.04 8.64
CA ARG A 330 -36.82 8.31 9.64
C ARG A 330 -37.33 8.33 11.09
N PRO A 331 -38.45 8.98 11.46
CA PRO A 331 -38.92 8.99 12.85
C PRO A 331 -39.23 7.58 13.40
N LEU A 332 -39.66 6.65 12.53
CA LEU A 332 -39.90 5.26 12.91
C LEU A 332 -38.59 4.52 13.18
N ALA A 333 -37.58 4.76 12.35
CA ALA A 333 -36.23 4.21 12.55
C ALA A 333 -35.59 4.77 13.84
N GLU A 334 -35.69 6.07 14.08
CA GLU A 334 -35.19 6.73 15.31
C GLU A 334 -35.91 6.23 16.57
N LYS A 335 -37.22 5.99 16.49
CA LYS A 335 -37.98 5.37 17.59
C LYS A 335 -37.43 3.99 17.91
N ARG A 336 -37.26 3.13 16.90
CA ARG A 336 -36.72 1.77 17.08
C ARG A 336 -35.31 1.80 17.65
N TYR A 337 -34.42 2.61 17.06
CA TYR A 337 -33.05 2.77 17.53
C TYR A 337 -32.98 3.08 19.04
N ARG A 338 -33.83 4.00 19.52
CA ARG A 338 -33.93 4.34 20.94
C ARG A 338 -34.52 3.24 21.82
N GLU A 339 -35.53 2.52 21.33
CA GLU A 339 -36.21 1.46 22.09
C GLU A 339 -35.39 0.16 22.19
N THR A 340 -34.68 -0.21 21.13
CA THR A 340 -33.96 -1.50 21.05
C THR A 340 -32.47 -1.39 21.32
N ASN A 341 -31.90 -0.17 21.35
CA ASN A 341 -30.46 0.07 21.50
C ASN A 341 -29.62 -0.76 20.50
N THR A 342 -30.07 -0.81 19.24
CA THR A 342 -29.44 -1.58 18.13
C THR A 342 -28.59 -0.67 17.24
N THR A 343 -27.97 -1.22 16.19
CA THR A 343 -27.24 -0.41 15.19
C THR A 343 -28.20 0.40 14.31
N CYS A 344 -27.69 1.44 13.60
CA CYS A 344 -28.50 2.19 12.64
C CYS A 344 -28.97 1.29 11.50
N LYS A 345 -28.08 0.40 10.99
CA LYS A 345 -28.43 -0.65 10.02
C LYS A 345 -29.61 -1.51 10.48
N ASP A 346 -29.57 -2.04 11.69
CA ASP A 346 -30.66 -2.90 12.20
C ASP A 346 -31.97 -2.13 12.35
N ALA A 347 -31.90 -0.90 12.86
CA ALA A 347 -33.07 -0.04 13.01
C ALA A 347 -33.74 0.24 11.65
N TRP A 348 -32.96 0.54 10.61
CA TRP A 348 -33.47 0.71 9.24
C TRP A 348 -34.00 -0.60 8.64
N MET A 349 -33.26 -1.70 8.77
CA MET A 349 -33.69 -3.02 8.30
C MET A 349 -35.05 -3.41 8.88
N HIS A 350 -35.20 -3.28 10.20
CA HIS A 350 -36.45 -3.61 10.88
C HIS A 350 -37.59 -2.63 10.55
N THR A 351 -37.28 -1.35 10.35
CA THR A 351 -38.27 -0.35 9.92
C THR A 351 -38.81 -0.70 8.54
N MET A 352 -37.91 -0.97 7.58
CA MET A 352 -38.29 -1.37 6.22
C MET A 352 -39.07 -2.68 6.21
N ALA A 353 -38.62 -3.68 6.97
CA ALA A 353 -39.33 -4.95 7.07
C ALA A 353 -40.75 -4.80 7.64
N ALA A 354 -40.97 -3.85 8.57
CA ALA A 354 -42.27 -3.63 9.17
C ALA A 354 -43.22 -2.85 8.27
N THR A 355 -42.74 -1.77 7.63
CA THR A 355 -43.59 -0.91 6.79
C THR A 355 -43.90 -1.56 5.44
N GLN A 356 -43.00 -2.40 4.92
CA GLN A 356 -43.17 -3.04 3.62
C GLN A 356 -43.87 -4.42 3.69
N ARG A 357 -44.36 -4.84 4.86
CA ARG A 357 -44.96 -6.17 5.05
C ARG A 357 -46.37 -6.32 4.48
N ARG A 358 -47.21 -5.29 4.58
CA ARG A 358 -48.63 -5.32 4.20
C ARG A 358 -48.95 -4.23 3.19
N GLN A 359 -49.87 -4.49 2.27
CA GLN A 359 -50.23 -3.54 1.21
C GLN A 359 -50.72 -2.19 1.76
N SER A 360 -51.59 -2.20 2.78
CA SER A 360 -52.07 -0.98 3.44
C SER A 360 -50.96 -0.13 4.07
N LEU A 361 -49.90 -0.78 4.57
CA LEU A 361 -48.73 -0.08 5.14
C LEU A 361 -47.82 0.46 4.05
N LYS A 362 -47.69 -0.24 2.91
CA LYS A 362 -46.96 0.27 1.73
C LYS A 362 -47.61 1.54 1.18
N GLU A 363 -48.93 1.57 1.11
CA GLU A 363 -49.70 2.75 0.69
C GLU A 363 -49.54 3.91 1.69
N SER A 364 -49.50 3.60 2.99
CA SER A 364 -49.30 4.60 4.05
C SER A 364 -47.84 5.04 4.22
N TYR A 365 -46.89 4.25 3.74
CA TYR A 365 -45.44 4.49 3.86
C TYR A 365 -44.75 4.01 2.57
N PRO A 366 -44.94 4.75 1.45
CA PRO A 366 -44.27 4.43 0.20
C PRO A 366 -42.75 4.49 0.41
N ALA A 367 -42.04 3.58 -0.24
CA ALA A 367 -40.60 3.45 -0.07
C ALA A 367 -39.90 2.95 -1.35
N ASP A 368 -40.49 3.19 -2.52
CA ASP A 368 -39.98 2.62 -3.77
C ASP A 368 -38.56 3.11 -4.10
N ASP A 369 -38.32 4.42 -3.97
CA ASP A 369 -37.00 5.04 -4.17
C ASP A 369 -36.08 4.75 -2.97
N LEU A 370 -36.59 4.88 -1.75
CA LEU A 370 -35.84 4.66 -0.52
C LEU A 370 -35.34 3.21 -0.39
N ALA A 371 -36.16 2.23 -0.75
CA ALA A 371 -35.80 0.81 -0.64
C ALA A 371 -34.63 0.45 -1.56
N ILE A 372 -34.52 1.07 -2.73
CA ILE A 372 -33.41 0.87 -3.67
C ILE A 372 -32.09 1.29 -3.00
N VAL A 373 -32.07 2.44 -2.32
CA VAL A 373 -30.88 2.97 -1.65
C VAL A 373 -30.59 2.21 -0.34
N VAL A 374 -31.61 2.00 0.50
CA VAL A 374 -31.44 1.33 1.81
C VAL A 374 -30.93 -0.09 1.66
N ARG A 375 -31.42 -0.87 0.67
CA ARG A 375 -30.90 -2.22 0.43
C ARG A 375 -29.40 -2.23 0.17
N ARG A 376 -28.88 -1.21 -0.52
CA ARG A 376 -27.46 -1.09 -0.85
C ARG A 376 -26.66 -0.56 0.32
N TYR A 377 -27.19 0.40 1.09
CA TYR A 377 -26.63 0.78 2.38
C TYR A 377 -26.45 -0.42 3.34
N LEU A 378 -27.46 -1.31 3.41
CA LEU A 378 -27.40 -2.50 4.26
C LEU A 378 -26.43 -3.57 3.72
N ALA A 379 -26.31 -3.71 2.40
CA ALA A 379 -25.53 -4.77 1.76
C ALA A 379 -24.07 -4.38 1.46
N TRP A 380 -23.80 -3.11 1.16
CA TRP A 380 -22.46 -2.65 0.79
C TRP A 380 -21.62 -2.42 2.04
N GLN A 381 -20.44 -3.04 2.07
CA GLN A 381 -19.47 -2.90 3.14
C GLN A 381 -18.41 -1.87 2.75
N ALA A 382 -17.90 -1.14 3.74
CA ALA A 382 -16.88 -0.13 3.55
C ALA A 382 -15.46 -0.63 3.90
N SER A 383 -15.36 -1.85 4.44
CA SER A 383 -14.09 -2.48 4.74
C SER A 383 -14.06 -3.97 4.43
N SER A 384 -12.87 -4.47 4.07
CA SER A 384 -12.52 -5.88 3.86
C SER A 384 -11.67 -6.48 4.98
N SER A 385 -11.58 -5.80 6.14
CA SER A 385 -10.71 -6.17 7.26
C SER A 385 -10.91 -7.60 7.79
N GLY A 386 -12.11 -8.16 7.68
CA GLY A 386 -12.42 -9.51 8.13
C GLY A 386 -11.67 -10.58 7.33
N VAL A 387 -11.34 -10.33 6.05
CA VAL A 387 -10.43 -11.19 5.28
C VAL A 387 -9.05 -11.25 5.95
N GLU A 388 -8.44 -10.10 6.24
CA GLU A 388 -7.15 -10.04 6.94
C GLU A 388 -7.23 -10.67 8.35
N GLN A 389 -8.31 -10.41 9.08
CA GLN A 389 -8.53 -10.99 10.41
C GLN A 389 -8.67 -12.52 10.35
N ASN A 390 -9.27 -13.05 9.30
CA ASN A 390 -9.40 -14.49 9.11
C ASN A 390 -8.04 -15.14 8.87
N PHE A 391 -7.17 -14.52 8.08
CA PHE A 391 -5.77 -14.96 7.94
C PHE A 391 -5.00 -14.85 9.27
N ALA A 392 -5.13 -13.73 9.99
CA ALA A 392 -4.48 -13.55 11.28
C ALA A 392 -4.98 -14.54 12.34
N LYS A 393 -6.28 -14.89 12.33
CA LYS A 393 -6.84 -15.97 13.17
C LYS A 393 -6.25 -17.32 12.78
N GLY A 394 -6.06 -17.57 11.48
CA GLY A 394 -5.38 -18.76 10.98
C GLY A 394 -3.95 -18.89 11.51
N GLU A 395 -3.16 -17.81 11.42
CA GLU A 395 -1.79 -17.76 11.94
C GLU A 395 -1.74 -17.95 13.46
N ARG A 396 -2.56 -17.21 14.22
CA ARG A 396 -2.59 -17.31 15.70
C ARG A 396 -2.98 -18.70 16.20
N ASN A 397 -3.87 -19.38 15.47
CA ASN A 397 -4.33 -20.72 15.83
C ASN A 397 -3.47 -21.84 15.23
N ASN A 398 -2.30 -21.52 14.66
CA ASN A 398 -1.40 -22.48 14.02
C ASN A 398 -2.06 -23.33 12.92
N ALA A 399 -3.08 -22.79 12.24
CA ALA A 399 -3.72 -23.47 11.11
C ALA A 399 -2.83 -23.48 9.86
N THR A 400 -1.74 -22.70 9.86
CA THR A 400 -0.77 -22.58 8.78
C THR A 400 0.66 -22.76 9.29
N GLY A 401 1.48 -23.51 8.54
CA GLY A 401 2.94 -23.42 8.61
C GLY A 401 3.66 -24.13 9.76
N HIS A 402 3.03 -25.02 10.55
CA HIS A 402 3.69 -25.72 11.67
C HIS A 402 3.60 -27.26 11.67
N SER A 403 3.38 -27.90 10.52
CA SER A 403 3.64 -29.33 10.40
C SER A 403 4.07 -29.69 8.98
N GLN A 404 4.53 -30.93 8.78
CA GLN A 404 4.63 -31.56 7.46
C GLN A 404 3.25 -31.74 6.77
N ALA A 405 2.27 -30.90 7.11
CA ALA A 405 0.96 -30.89 6.51
C ALA A 405 1.07 -30.42 5.06
N SER A 406 0.35 -31.10 4.19
CA SER A 406 0.16 -30.65 2.82
C SER A 406 -0.66 -29.36 2.80
N ALA A 407 -0.45 -28.52 1.79
CA ALA A 407 -1.26 -27.31 1.57
C ALA A 407 -2.79 -27.57 1.59
N SER A 408 -3.21 -28.79 1.22
CA SER A 408 -4.62 -29.23 1.29
C SER A 408 -5.16 -29.39 2.72
N TYR A 409 -4.31 -29.73 3.69
CA TYR A 409 -4.68 -29.80 5.10
C TYR A 409 -4.84 -28.39 5.67
N ASP A 410 -3.88 -27.49 5.44
CA ASP A 410 -3.95 -26.09 5.87
C ASP A 410 -5.19 -25.39 5.31
N ALA A 411 -5.49 -25.61 4.02
CA ALA A 411 -6.71 -25.09 3.40
C ALA A 411 -7.99 -25.64 4.05
N ARG A 412 -8.02 -26.91 4.45
CA ARG A 412 -9.17 -27.53 5.12
C ARG A 412 -9.33 -27.04 6.56
N ALA A 413 -8.23 -26.93 7.29
CA ALA A 413 -8.21 -26.40 8.65
C ALA A 413 -8.72 -24.95 8.67
N MET A 414 -8.26 -24.13 7.72
CA MET A 414 -8.74 -22.76 7.55
C MET A 414 -10.24 -22.72 7.24
N LYS A 415 -10.73 -23.55 6.31
CA LYS A 415 -12.17 -23.63 5.99
C LYS A 415 -13.02 -24.00 7.21
N ILE A 416 -12.57 -24.93 8.06
CA ILE A 416 -13.29 -25.32 9.28
C ILE A 416 -13.28 -24.19 10.30
N LEU A 417 -12.12 -23.54 10.49
CA LEU A 417 -11.95 -22.46 11.46
C LEU A 417 -12.79 -21.22 11.13
N LEU A 418 -13.04 -20.99 9.83
CA LEU A 418 -13.81 -19.86 9.32
C LEU A 418 -15.26 -20.20 8.98
N ALA A 419 -15.67 -21.47 9.08
CA ALA A 419 -17.02 -21.87 8.76
C ALA A 419 -18.03 -21.19 9.71
N PRO A 420 -19.09 -20.55 9.20
CA PRO A 420 -20.20 -20.08 10.04
C PRO A 420 -20.99 -21.30 10.50
N LEU A 421 -20.52 -21.94 11.57
CA LEU A 421 -21.18 -23.10 12.16
C LEU A 421 -22.45 -22.65 12.85
N SER A 422 -23.59 -23.25 12.50
CA SER A 422 -24.82 -23.01 13.25
C SER A 422 -24.63 -23.49 14.71
N PRO A 423 -25.36 -22.92 15.69
CA PRO A 423 -25.26 -23.40 17.07
C PRO A 423 -25.47 -24.93 17.24
N PRO A 424 -26.37 -25.58 16.46
CA PRO A 424 -26.45 -27.04 16.39
C PRO A 424 -25.17 -27.71 15.87
N ASP A 425 -24.61 -27.25 14.75
CA ASP A 425 -23.41 -27.85 14.14
C ASP A 425 -22.20 -27.72 15.08
N PHE A 426 -22.08 -26.56 15.74
CA PHE A 426 -21.03 -26.30 16.72
C PHE A 426 -21.11 -27.29 17.89
N LYS A 427 -22.32 -27.57 18.39
CA LYS A 427 -22.53 -28.53 19.48
C LYS A 427 -22.10 -29.95 19.08
N VAL A 428 -22.43 -30.38 17.86
CA VAL A 428 -22.02 -31.69 17.33
C VAL A 428 -20.50 -31.78 17.20
N ILE A 429 -19.88 -30.78 16.58
CA ILE A 429 -18.42 -30.73 16.38
C ILE A 429 -17.67 -30.73 17.72
N VAL A 430 -18.09 -29.91 18.68
CA VAL A 430 -17.46 -29.85 20.02
C VAL A 430 -17.60 -31.17 20.75
N THR A 431 -18.76 -31.85 20.64
CA THR A 431 -18.99 -33.16 21.28
C THR A 431 -18.03 -34.20 20.71
N ASN A 432 -17.96 -34.33 19.38
CA ASN A 432 -17.08 -35.29 18.71
C ASN A 432 -15.60 -34.97 18.95
N ALA A 433 -15.22 -33.69 18.96
CA ALA A 433 -13.85 -33.26 19.24
C ALA A 433 -13.46 -33.54 20.70
N ALA A 434 -14.38 -33.36 21.65
CA ALA A 434 -14.15 -33.69 23.06
C ALA A 434 -13.96 -35.20 23.27
N GLU A 435 -14.74 -36.03 22.56
CA GLU A 435 -14.58 -37.49 22.57
C GLU A 435 -13.20 -37.89 22.00
N LEU A 436 -12.84 -37.38 20.82
CA LEU A 436 -11.53 -37.59 20.20
C LEU A 436 -10.38 -37.15 21.11
N TYR A 437 -10.48 -35.97 21.73
CA TYR A 437 -9.48 -35.45 22.65
C TYR A 437 -9.33 -36.33 23.89
N ALA A 438 -10.45 -36.83 24.44
CA ALA A 438 -10.46 -37.74 25.58
C ALA A 438 -9.82 -39.10 25.24
N THR A 439 -9.98 -39.60 24.01
CA THR A 439 -9.27 -40.80 23.54
C THR A 439 -7.78 -40.56 23.27
N CYS A 440 -7.39 -39.37 22.82
CA CYS A 440 -6.03 -39.10 22.36
C CYS A 440 -5.08 -38.54 23.44
N ARG A 441 -5.58 -37.99 24.56
CA ARG A 441 -4.75 -37.55 25.68
C ARG A 441 -5.13 -38.27 26.97
N SER A 442 -4.16 -38.98 27.55
CA SER A 442 -4.24 -39.73 28.81
C SER A 442 -4.23 -38.85 30.06
N GLY A 443 -4.99 -37.75 30.06
CA GLY A 443 -5.13 -36.86 31.20
C GLY A 443 -6.57 -36.35 31.28
N ALA A 444 -7.32 -36.83 32.28
CA ALA A 444 -8.69 -36.40 32.51
C ALA A 444 -8.78 -34.87 32.58
N SER A 445 -9.53 -34.27 31.64
CA SER A 445 -9.96 -32.88 31.76
C SER A 445 -10.60 -32.68 33.13
N ARG A 446 -10.10 -31.72 33.92
CA ARG A 446 -10.72 -31.36 35.20
C ARG A 446 -12.12 -30.80 34.89
N LYS A 447 -13.16 -31.64 35.05
CA LYS A 447 -14.55 -31.19 34.99
C LYS A 447 -14.75 -30.17 36.11
N ARG A 448 -14.83 -28.89 35.77
CA ARG A 448 -15.34 -27.87 36.69
C ARG A 448 -16.84 -28.17 36.90
N THR A 449 -17.17 -28.78 38.02
CA THR A 449 -18.53 -29.21 38.40
C THR A 449 -19.44 -28.07 38.83
N GLN A 450 -18.89 -26.86 39.07
CA GLN A 450 -19.67 -25.70 39.46
C GLN A 450 -19.36 -24.51 38.57
N GLU A 451 -20.42 -23.85 38.11
CA GLU A 451 -20.32 -22.50 37.57
C GLU A 451 -19.73 -21.58 38.63
N ARG A 452 -18.85 -20.68 38.20
CA ARG A 452 -18.35 -19.65 39.11
C ARG A 452 -19.53 -18.81 39.60
N ILE A 453 -19.60 -18.57 40.90
CA ILE A 453 -20.64 -17.74 41.54
C ILE A 453 -20.71 -16.34 40.90
N ASP A 454 -19.59 -15.83 40.39
CA ASP A 454 -19.48 -14.53 39.72
C ASP A 454 -19.64 -14.61 38.18
N LYS A 455 -20.09 -15.73 37.61
CA LYS A 455 -20.40 -15.81 36.19
C LYS A 455 -21.50 -14.81 35.87
N ASN A 456 -21.24 -13.93 34.90
CA ASN A 456 -22.09 -12.79 34.50
C ASN A 456 -22.15 -11.61 35.49
N VAL A 457 -21.41 -11.63 36.60
CA VAL A 457 -21.28 -10.46 37.47
C VAL A 457 -20.18 -9.56 36.91
N LYS A 458 -20.53 -8.34 36.46
CA LYS A 458 -19.55 -7.33 36.05
C LYS A 458 -18.68 -6.98 37.25
N ARG A 459 -17.38 -7.27 37.18
CA ARG A 459 -16.41 -6.88 38.22
C ARG A 459 -16.36 -5.36 38.34
N ALA A 460 -16.20 -4.87 39.57
CA ALA A 460 -15.97 -3.46 39.83
C ALA A 460 -14.76 -2.96 39.02
N LYS A 461 -14.86 -1.76 38.47
CA LYS A 461 -13.76 -1.15 37.70
C LYS A 461 -12.62 -0.86 38.67
N GLN A 462 -11.47 -1.49 38.43
CA GLN A 462 -10.28 -1.28 39.24
C GLN A 462 -9.57 0.01 38.82
N GLU A 463 -9.38 0.93 39.76
CA GLU A 463 -8.60 2.16 39.58
C GLU A 463 -7.10 1.86 39.51
N GLY A 464 -6.31 2.79 38.97
CA GLY A 464 -4.86 2.62 38.80
C GLY A 464 -4.44 1.62 37.71
N THR A 465 -5.38 1.10 36.92
CA THR A 465 -5.09 0.22 35.79
C THR A 465 -4.88 1.00 34.49
N GLU A 466 -4.10 0.47 33.56
CA GLU A 466 -3.94 1.03 32.21
C GLU A 466 -5.30 1.23 31.51
N ALA A 467 -6.21 0.26 31.67
CA ALA A 467 -7.56 0.37 31.14
C ALA A 467 -8.37 1.54 31.75
N ALA A 468 -8.14 1.88 33.02
CA ALA A 468 -8.73 3.07 33.63
C ALA A 468 -8.11 4.36 33.08
N PHE A 469 -6.79 4.40 32.91
CA PHE A 469 -6.07 5.53 32.30
C PHE A 469 -6.57 5.81 30.88
N ILE A 470 -6.62 4.79 30.01
CA ILE A 470 -7.09 4.94 28.63
C ILE A 470 -8.52 5.47 28.56
N ARG A 471 -9.41 5.02 29.46
CA ARG A 471 -10.78 5.56 29.54
C ARG A 471 -10.79 7.03 29.95
N SER A 472 -10.09 7.37 31.04
CA SER A 472 -10.00 8.75 31.52
C SER A 472 -9.41 9.69 30.47
N ARG A 473 -8.40 9.23 29.73
CA ARG A 473 -7.82 9.97 28.61
C ARG A 473 -8.88 10.28 27.56
N ARG A 474 -9.59 9.26 27.08
CA ARG A 474 -10.60 9.41 26.02
C ARG A 474 -11.74 10.32 26.43
N ASP A 475 -12.22 10.21 27.67
CA ASP A 475 -13.24 11.10 28.23
C ASP A 475 -12.71 12.54 28.31
N SER A 476 -11.45 12.72 28.74
CA SER A 476 -10.82 14.05 28.80
C SER A 476 -10.66 14.69 27.42
N VAL A 477 -10.22 13.94 26.41
CA VAL A 477 -10.08 14.43 25.03
C VAL A 477 -11.46 14.79 24.45
N ALA A 478 -12.47 13.95 24.64
CA ALA A 478 -13.84 14.21 24.17
C ALA A 478 -14.43 15.49 24.79
N ASN A 479 -14.20 15.72 26.08
CA ASN A 479 -14.60 16.95 26.77
C ASN A 479 -13.86 18.17 26.22
N ALA A 480 -12.55 18.03 25.97
CA ALA A 480 -11.72 19.09 25.43
C ALA A 480 -12.22 19.53 24.04
N THR A 481 -12.53 18.56 23.16
CA THR A 481 -13.17 18.82 21.86
C THR A 481 -14.54 19.49 22.00
N SER A 482 -15.39 19.03 22.93
CA SER A 482 -16.74 19.57 23.12
C SER A 482 -16.76 20.99 23.67
N SER A 483 -15.67 21.43 24.33
CA SER A 483 -15.54 22.75 24.93
C SER A 483 -15.07 23.84 23.96
N LEU A 484 -14.68 23.47 22.74
CA LEU A 484 -14.11 24.38 21.74
C LEU A 484 -15.18 24.82 20.73
N ASN A 485 -15.15 26.10 20.34
CA ASN A 485 -15.94 26.58 19.20
C ASN A 485 -15.32 26.08 17.89
N MET A 486 -16.05 25.27 17.13
CA MET A 486 -15.58 24.66 15.87
C MET A 486 -15.12 25.66 14.79
N ALA A 487 -15.61 26.90 14.83
CA ALA A 487 -15.18 27.97 13.93
C ALA A 487 -13.76 28.50 14.24
N ASP A 488 -13.29 28.34 15.48
CA ASP A 488 -11.95 28.72 15.92
C ASP A 488 -10.94 27.57 15.74
N LEU A 489 -11.39 26.42 15.22
CA LEU A 489 -10.67 25.14 15.26
C LEU A 489 -10.12 24.63 13.93
N ALA A 490 -10.75 24.96 12.81
CA ALA A 490 -10.41 24.34 11.54
C ALA A 490 -9.18 25.03 10.96
N PHE A 491 -8.11 24.26 10.69
CA PHE A 491 -7.17 24.73 9.69
C PHE A 491 -7.94 24.98 8.39
N ASP A 492 -7.76 26.15 7.77
CA ASP A 492 -8.33 26.39 6.45
C ASP A 492 -7.66 25.43 5.46
N MET A 493 -8.34 24.36 5.05
CA MET A 493 -7.83 23.32 4.14
C MET A 493 -7.53 23.83 2.73
N ASP A 494 -8.02 25.03 2.39
CA ASP A 494 -7.75 25.70 1.12
C ASP A 494 -6.48 26.58 1.20
N GLU A 495 -6.03 26.94 2.41
CA GLU A 495 -4.80 27.69 2.62
C GLU A 495 -3.55 26.80 2.49
N HIS A 496 -2.52 27.28 1.81
CA HIS A 496 -1.28 26.51 1.67
C HIS A 496 -0.53 26.45 3.02
N PRO A 497 -0.06 25.28 3.49
CA PRO A 497 0.61 25.17 4.80
C PRO A 497 1.82 26.11 4.99
N ALA A 498 2.51 26.45 3.90
CA ALA A 498 3.65 27.37 3.88
C ALA A 498 3.32 28.86 4.11
N THR A 499 2.04 29.28 4.08
CA THR A 499 1.66 30.68 4.38
C THR A 499 1.57 30.96 5.87
N ASN A 500 1.50 29.91 6.69
CA ASN A 500 1.49 30.03 8.15
C ASN A 500 2.94 29.94 8.67
N ASP A 501 3.47 31.05 9.19
CA ASP A 501 4.86 31.16 9.66
C ASP A 501 5.27 30.04 10.64
N LYS A 502 4.35 29.58 11.50
CA LYS A 502 4.62 28.51 12.49
C LYS A 502 4.69 27.12 11.88
N VAL A 503 3.89 26.86 10.84
CA VAL A 503 3.89 25.57 10.14
C VAL A 503 5.06 25.50 9.16
N SER A 504 5.35 26.62 8.50
CA SER A 504 6.39 26.77 7.48
C SER A 504 7.78 26.33 7.97
N GLU A 505 8.16 26.63 9.21
CA GLU A 505 9.45 26.23 9.78
C GLU A 505 9.63 24.70 9.84
N TYR A 506 8.57 23.96 10.15
CA TYR A 506 8.59 22.50 10.30
C TYR A 506 8.06 21.76 9.07
N TRP A 507 7.60 22.49 8.06
CA TRP A 507 7.13 21.98 6.78
C TRP A 507 8.30 21.69 5.84
N THR A 508 8.87 20.50 5.99
CA THR A 508 10.03 20.07 5.17
C THR A 508 9.66 19.82 3.71
N GLU A 509 10.66 19.70 2.83
CA GLU A 509 10.47 19.28 1.43
C GLU A 509 9.71 17.94 1.31
N SER A 510 9.90 17.02 2.26
CA SER A 510 9.16 15.75 2.28
C SER A 510 7.68 15.93 2.61
N TYR A 511 7.32 16.93 3.41
CA TYR A 511 5.91 17.32 3.62
C TYR A 511 5.34 17.93 2.34
N GLU A 512 6.08 18.81 1.68
CA GLU A 512 5.64 19.47 0.45
C GLU A 512 5.39 18.48 -0.69
N VAL A 513 6.32 17.56 -0.93
CA VAL A 513 6.17 16.51 -1.97
C VAL A 513 4.92 15.65 -1.71
N GLU A 514 4.71 15.26 -0.45
CA GLU A 514 3.55 14.44 -0.08
C GLU A 514 2.24 15.24 -0.18
N TYR A 515 2.24 16.51 0.22
CA TYR A 515 1.08 17.40 0.09
C TYR A 515 0.67 17.59 -1.37
N GLN A 516 1.62 17.89 -2.26
CA GLN A 516 1.35 17.98 -3.69
C GLN A 516 0.83 16.66 -4.27
N PHE A 517 1.38 15.54 -3.80
CA PHE A 517 0.85 14.21 -4.14
C PHE A 517 -0.61 14.03 -3.69
N GLN A 518 -0.95 14.46 -2.47
CA GLN A 518 -2.34 14.41 -1.97
C GLN A 518 -3.27 15.32 -2.79
N LYS A 519 -2.90 16.57 -3.08
CA LYS A 519 -3.72 17.48 -3.90
C LYS A 519 -3.92 16.95 -5.31
N SER A 520 -2.86 16.44 -5.96
CA SER A 520 -2.98 15.78 -7.28
C SER A 520 -3.95 14.59 -7.24
N LYS A 521 -3.88 13.78 -6.19
CA LYS A 521 -4.76 12.63 -5.97
C LYS A 521 -6.21 13.05 -5.69
N GLN A 522 -6.43 14.12 -4.92
CA GLN A 522 -7.76 14.70 -4.70
C GLN A 522 -8.38 15.17 -6.02
N THR A 523 -7.60 15.82 -6.90
CA THR A 523 -8.06 16.21 -8.24
C THR A 523 -8.48 15.01 -9.07
N HIS A 524 -7.66 13.94 -9.10
CA HIS A 524 -8.02 12.69 -9.79
C HIS A 524 -9.31 12.08 -9.22
N TYR A 525 -9.49 12.10 -7.90
CA TYR A 525 -10.69 11.57 -7.25
C TYR A 525 -11.94 12.41 -7.53
N LYS A 526 -11.79 13.73 -7.68
CA LYS A 526 -12.88 14.59 -8.12
C LYS A 526 -13.30 14.25 -9.55
N VAL A 527 -12.35 14.04 -10.46
CA VAL A 527 -12.61 13.57 -11.84
C VAL A 527 -13.35 12.23 -11.81
N ASP A 528 -12.84 11.24 -11.05
CA ASP A 528 -13.51 9.95 -10.86
C ASP A 528 -14.95 10.12 -10.34
N GLY A 529 -15.14 11.01 -9.36
CA GLY A 529 -16.45 11.32 -8.77
C GLY A 529 -17.43 11.97 -9.74
N VAL A 530 -16.97 12.84 -10.64
CA VAL A 530 -17.80 13.39 -11.73
C VAL A 530 -18.20 12.27 -12.69
N LEU A 531 -17.25 11.41 -13.09
CA LEU A 531 -17.50 10.28 -13.98
C LEU A 531 -18.45 9.24 -13.36
N ASP A 532 -18.35 9.01 -12.05
CA ASP A 532 -19.25 8.15 -11.26
C ASP A 532 -20.61 8.83 -10.98
N GLY A 533 -20.80 10.09 -11.38
CA GLY A 533 -22.05 10.84 -11.15
C GLY A 533 -22.27 11.28 -9.71
N LEU A 534 -21.24 11.20 -8.86
CA LEU A 534 -21.26 11.58 -7.45
C LEU A 534 -21.08 13.09 -7.23
N ILE A 535 -20.52 13.77 -8.21
CA ILE A 535 -20.32 15.22 -8.20
C ILE A 535 -21.01 15.80 -9.45
N ASP A 536 -21.39 17.08 -9.39
CA ASP A 536 -21.80 17.84 -10.57
C ASP A 536 -20.63 17.99 -11.56
N GLN A 537 -20.91 17.95 -12.86
CA GLN A 537 -19.92 18.19 -13.91
C GLN A 537 -19.30 19.58 -13.81
N ASN A 538 -20.03 20.56 -13.26
CA ASN A 538 -19.53 21.91 -13.07
C ASN A 538 -18.52 22.06 -11.91
N ALA A 539 -18.31 21.02 -11.11
CA ALA A 539 -17.40 21.08 -9.96
C ALA A 539 -15.92 20.90 -10.32
N VAL A 540 -15.64 20.48 -11.55
CA VAL A 540 -14.28 20.33 -12.10
C VAL A 540 -14.26 21.05 -13.43
N ASP A 541 -13.20 21.83 -13.68
CA ASP A 541 -13.03 22.51 -14.95
C ASP A 541 -12.86 21.50 -16.10
N GLN A 542 -13.34 21.90 -17.28
CA GLN A 542 -13.36 21.03 -18.45
C GLN A 542 -11.95 20.63 -18.91
N GLU A 543 -10.96 21.51 -18.74
CA GLU A 543 -9.57 21.25 -19.11
C GLU A 543 -8.97 20.09 -18.29
N THR A 544 -9.23 20.07 -16.98
CA THR A 544 -8.79 18.99 -16.08
C THR A 544 -9.43 17.65 -16.45
N MET A 545 -10.73 17.65 -16.79
CA MET A 545 -11.43 16.44 -17.25
C MET A 545 -10.84 15.89 -18.56
N GLU A 546 -10.59 16.76 -19.54
CA GLU A 546 -10.01 16.38 -20.84
C GLU A 546 -8.58 15.86 -20.70
N THR A 547 -7.79 16.49 -19.82
CA THR A 547 -6.42 16.11 -19.51
C THR A 547 -6.35 14.73 -18.87
N ALA A 548 -7.21 14.46 -17.90
CA ALA A 548 -7.30 13.16 -17.25
C ALA A 548 -7.70 12.06 -18.24
N ALA A 549 -8.74 12.30 -19.05
CA ALA A 549 -9.19 11.35 -20.07
C ALA A 549 -8.10 11.04 -21.12
N LYS A 550 -7.33 12.05 -21.52
CA LYS A 550 -6.19 11.86 -22.42
C LYS A 550 -5.08 11.02 -21.79
N ALA A 551 -4.71 11.32 -20.54
CA ALA A 551 -3.68 10.59 -19.81
C ALA A 551 -4.04 9.10 -19.67
N GLU A 552 -5.31 8.78 -19.40
CA GLU A 552 -5.77 7.39 -19.32
C GLU A 552 -5.67 6.66 -20.67
N ARG A 553 -6.11 7.29 -21.76
CA ARG A 553 -6.00 6.71 -23.12
C ARG A 553 -4.56 6.43 -23.52
N ASP A 554 -3.64 7.34 -23.19
CA ASP A 554 -2.23 7.17 -23.51
C ASP A 554 -1.57 6.08 -22.63
N ALA A 555 -1.98 5.95 -21.37
CA ALA A 555 -1.60 4.83 -20.51
C ALA A 555 -2.10 3.49 -21.06
N ASP A 556 -3.34 3.41 -21.54
CA ASP A 556 -3.92 2.20 -22.15
C ASP A 556 -3.14 1.75 -23.39
N LYS A 557 -2.81 2.68 -24.29
CA LYS A 557 -1.95 2.39 -25.45
C LYS A 557 -0.57 1.87 -25.03
N GLY A 558 -0.02 2.42 -23.94
CA GLY A 558 1.24 1.96 -23.35
C GLY A 558 1.15 0.50 -22.88
N HIS A 559 0.13 0.17 -22.09
CA HIS A 559 -0.09 -1.18 -21.58
C HIS A 559 -0.33 -2.21 -22.70
N ILE A 560 -1.11 -1.86 -23.71
CA ILE A 560 -1.34 -2.73 -24.88
C ILE A 560 -0.01 -3.00 -25.60
N ARG A 561 0.81 -1.97 -25.81
CA ARG A 561 2.13 -2.13 -26.44
C ARG A 561 3.05 -3.03 -25.64
N ASP A 562 3.07 -2.87 -24.32
CA ASP A 562 3.89 -3.68 -23.42
C ASP A 562 3.44 -5.14 -23.41
N ARG A 563 2.12 -5.41 -23.41
CA ARG A 563 1.57 -6.76 -23.56
C ARG A 563 2.01 -7.40 -24.87
N LEU A 564 1.77 -6.74 -26.00
CA LEU A 564 2.15 -7.26 -27.32
C LEU A 564 3.66 -7.54 -27.42
N SER A 565 4.49 -6.72 -26.76
CA SER A 565 5.93 -6.94 -26.67
C SER A 565 6.28 -8.21 -25.87
N LYS A 566 5.60 -8.43 -24.73
CA LYS A 566 5.78 -9.64 -23.91
C LYS A 566 5.29 -10.90 -24.62
N ASP A 567 4.13 -10.83 -25.27
CA ASP A 567 3.57 -11.95 -26.04
C ASP A 567 4.52 -12.35 -27.19
N ALA A 568 5.06 -11.36 -27.91
CA ALA A 568 6.06 -11.60 -28.95
C ALA A 568 7.37 -12.19 -28.40
N LEU A 569 7.79 -11.81 -27.19
CA LEU A 569 8.96 -12.40 -26.53
C LEU A 569 8.69 -13.85 -26.11
N GLN A 570 7.52 -14.12 -25.52
CA GLN A 570 7.14 -15.45 -25.06
C GLN A 570 7.04 -16.45 -26.21
N MET A 571 6.49 -16.04 -27.36
CA MET A 571 6.49 -16.86 -28.57
C MET A 571 7.91 -17.20 -29.05
N ARG A 572 8.89 -16.31 -28.85
CA ARG A 572 10.29 -16.53 -29.26
C ARG A 572 11.12 -17.35 -28.27
N LEU A 573 10.72 -17.46 -27.01
CA LEU A 573 11.41 -18.32 -26.02
C LEU A 573 11.41 -19.81 -26.40
N ASN A 574 10.58 -20.19 -27.37
CA ASN A 574 10.42 -21.53 -27.92
C ASN A 574 10.60 -21.59 -29.46
N GLY A 575 11.28 -20.60 -30.05
CA GLY A 575 11.48 -20.52 -31.51
C GLY A 575 12.72 -21.27 -32.03
N SER A 576 12.64 -21.79 -33.24
CA SER A 576 13.80 -22.31 -34.00
C SER A 576 14.68 -21.18 -34.50
N MET A 577 16.00 -21.37 -34.51
CA MET A 577 16.94 -20.38 -35.04
C MET A 577 16.87 -20.32 -36.57
N ASP A 578 16.71 -19.11 -37.10
CA ASP A 578 16.73 -18.85 -38.54
C ASP A 578 18.16 -18.56 -39.00
N TRP A 579 18.87 -19.62 -39.37
CA TRP A 579 20.29 -19.55 -39.74
C TRP A 579 20.55 -18.84 -41.05
N GLU A 580 19.58 -18.76 -41.97
CA GLU A 580 19.73 -18.09 -43.26
C GLU A 580 20.03 -16.59 -43.07
N LYS A 581 19.47 -15.98 -42.03
CA LYS A 581 19.65 -14.54 -41.72
C LYS A 581 21.05 -14.15 -41.25
N ILE A 582 21.89 -15.13 -40.88
CA ILE A 582 23.20 -14.91 -40.28
C ILE A 582 24.34 -15.55 -41.08
N GLN A 583 24.04 -16.25 -42.17
CA GLN A 583 25.04 -16.73 -43.12
C GLN A 583 25.87 -15.57 -43.70
N GLY A 584 27.17 -15.79 -43.88
CA GLY A 584 28.11 -14.80 -44.39
C GLY A 584 28.54 -13.73 -43.38
N SER A 585 27.98 -13.73 -42.17
CA SER A 585 28.30 -12.74 -41.13
C SER A 585 29.73 -12.92 -40.60
N LYS A 586 30.41 -11.81 -40.30
CA LYS A 586 31.72 -11.85 -39.63
C LYS A 586 31.55 -12.12 -38.14
N ALA A 587 32.09 -13.24 -37.66
CA ALA A 587 31.96 -13.67 -36.28
C ALA A 587 33.27 -13.53 -35.51
N TRP A 588 33.22 -12.86 -34.36
CA TRP A 588 34.33 -12.74 -33.42
C TRP A 588 34.16 -13.74 -32.29
N LEU A 589 35.19 -14.54 -31.99
CA LEU A 589 35.18 -15.51 -30.89
C LEU A 589 35.88 -14.95 -29.67
N ASP A 590 35.26 -15.15 -28.51
CA ASP A 590 35.92 -14.88 -27.24
C ASP A 590 37.17 -15.76 -27.07
N PRO A 591 38.35 -15.18 -26.77
CA PRO A 591 39.59 -15.93 -26.53
C PRO A 591 39.48 -16.99 -25.43
N ALA A 592 38.50 -16.89 -24.53
CA ALA A 592 38.24 -17.89 -23.50
C ALA A 592 37.60 -19.19 -24.03
N ILE A 593 37.27 -19.26 -25.32
CA ILE A 593 36.62 -20.42 -25.95
C ILE A 593 37.67 -21.28 -26.67
N SER A 594 37.64 -22.60 -26.44
CA SER A 594 38.54 -23.55 -27.11
C SER A 594 38.22 -23.65 -28.61
N VAL A 595 39.23 -23.40 -29.46
CA VAL A 595 39.03 -23.12 -30.89
C VAL A 595 38.91 -24.38 -31.77
N ALA A 596 39.36 -25.55 -31.28
CA ALA A 596 39.56 -26.74 -32.11
C ALA A 596 38.27 -27.31 -32.74
N ASP A 597 37.17 -27.34 -31.99
CA ASP A 597 35.90 -27.96 -32.45
C ASP A 597 34.92 -26.95 -33.07
N LEU A 598 35.08 -25.66 -32.79
CA LEU A 598 34.17 -24.60 -33.23
C LEU A 598 34.38 -24.15 -34.67
N GLN A 599 35.57 -24.33 -35.21
CA GLN A 599 35.88 -23.89 -36.56
C GLN A 599 35.08 -24.70 -37.61
N VAL A 600 34.85 -25.99 -37.35
CA VAL A 600 33.99 -26.85 -38.16
C VAL A 600 32.53 -26.40 -38.10
N ALA A 601 32.01 -26.09 -36.90
CA ALA A 601 30.64 -25.63 -36.71
C ALA A 601 30.37 -24.27 -37.37
N MET A 602 31.33 -23.34 -37.31
CA MET A 602 31.25 -22.05 -38.00
C MET A 602 31.27 -22.20 -39.52
N SER A 603 32.15 -23.06 -40.05
CA SER A 603 32.22 -23.34 -41.48
C SER A 603 30.92 -23.98 -42.00
N ALA A 604 30.33 -24.92 -41.25
CA ALA A 604 29.05 -25.54 -41.60
C ALA A 604 27.88 -24.53 -41.68
N ARG A 605 27.99 -23.39 -40.98
CA ARG A 605 26.98 -22.31 -40.96
C ARG A 605 27.39 -21.08 -41.79
N ASN A 606 28.47 -21.17 -42.57
CA ASN A 606 29.01 -20.09 -43.40
C ASN A 606 29.33 -18.79 -42.61
N LEU A 607 29.88 -18.91 -41.40
CA LEU A 607 30.33 -17.76 -40.61
C LEU A 607 31.82 -17.48 -40.84
N VAL A 608 32.18 -16.21 -41.10
CA VAL A 608 33.56 -15.81 -41.38
C VAL A 608 34.23 -15.36 -40.09
N LYS A 609 35.28 -16.06 -39.65
CA LYS A 609 36.02 -15.68 -38.44
C LYS A 609 36.75 -14.34 -38.61
N THR A 610 36.57 -13.42 -37.67
CA THR A 610 37.34 -12.17 -37.59
C THR A 610 38.07 -12.04 -36.25
N THR A 611 39.30 -11.53 -36.30
CA THR A 611 40.08 -11.15 -35.10
C THR A 611 39.72 -9.75 -34.61
N GLU A 612 39.17 -8.92 -35.49
CA GLU A 612 38.87 -7.52 -35.24
C GLU A 612 37.42 -7.31 -34.77
N ARG A 613 37.25 -6.87 -33.52
CA ARG A 613 35.92 -6.62 -32.91
C ARG A 613 35.12 -5.53 -33.63
N LEU A 614 35.79 -4.60 -34.32
CA LEU A 614 35.15 -3.51 -35.07
C LEU A 614 34.49 -3.98 -36.37
N GLU A 615 34.89 -5.15 -36.87
CA GLU A 615 34.36 -5.76 -38.09
C GLU A 615 33.37 -6.89 -37.80
N ALA A 616 33.19 -7.26 -36.53
CA ALA A 616 32.28 -8.32 -36.13
C ALA A 616 30.82 -7.89 -36.31
N ASP A 617 30.05 -8.73 -36.98
CA ASP A 617 28.59 -8.67 -37.05
C ASP A 617 27.96 -9.46 -35.89
N ILE A 618 28.65 -10.52 -35.45
CA ILE A 618 28.24 -11.41 -34.36
C ILE A 618 29.41 -11.65 -33.40
N PHE A 619 29.15 -11.59 -32.09
CA PHE A 619 30.08 -11.98 -31.04
C PHE A 619 29.67 -13.34 -30.47
N ILE A 620 30.56 -14.33 -30.53
CA ILE A 620 30.33 -15.66 -29.96
C ILE A 620 30.98 -15.71 -28.58
N VAL A 621 30.18 -15.99 -27.56
CA VAL A 621 30.58 -16.02 -26.14
C VAL A 621 30.19 -17.34 -25.48
N ASN A 622 30.84 -17.69 -24.36
CA ASN A 622 30.48 -18.87 -23.58
C ASN A 622 29.10 -18.71 -22.90
N ASP A 623 28.80 -17.51 -22.41
CA ASP A 623 27.56 -17.19 -21.71
C ASP A 623 27.13 -15.74 -22.03
N ALA A 624 26.07 -15.60 -22.81
CA ALA A 624 25.46 -14.34 -23.18
C ALA A 624 24.67 -13.69 -22.03
N GLY A 625 24.40 -14.44 -20.95
CA GLY A 625 23.87 -13.92 -19.69
C GLY A 625 24.92 -13.17 -18.86
N ASN A 626 26.21 -13.52 -19.02
CA ASN A 626 27.33 -12.89 -18.31
C ASN A 626 28.40 -12.36 -19.27
N LEU A 627 28.07 -11.25 -19.94
CA LEU A 627 28.90 -10.69 -20.99
C LEU A 627 30.17 -10.00 -20.47
N PRO A 628 31.34 -10.26 -21.08
CA PRO A 628 32.52 -9.45 -20.88
C PRO A 628 32.23 -7.99 -21.26
N GLU A 629 32.65 -7.07 -20.40
CA GLU A 629 32.33 -5.64 -20.51
C GLU A 629 32.67 -5.05 -21.89
N ARG A 630 33.82 -5.46 -22.46
CA ARG A 630 34.28 -4.99 -23.77
C ARG A 630 33.42 -5.50 -24.92
N VAL A 631 32.90 -6.73 -24.82
CA VAL A 631 31.99 -7.31 -25.83
C VAL A 631 30.65 -6.58 -25.77
N LYS A 632 30.11 -6.38 -24.56
CA LYS A 632 28.87 -5.62 -24.33
C LYS A 632 28.97 -4.19 -24.86
N LEU A 633 30.08 -3.50 -24.61
CA LEU A 633 30.35 -2.16 -25.12
C LEU A 633 30.32 -2.13 -26.67
N MET A 634 31.04 -3.05 -27.31
CA MET A 634 31.14 -3.10 -28.78
C MET A 634 29.80 -3.45 -29.42
N ALA A 635 29.09 -4.44 -28.89
CA ALA A 635 27.79 -4.84 -29.38
C ALA A 635 26.76 -3.72 -29.24
N ALA A 636 26.72 -3.02 -28.10
CA ALA A 636 25.82 -1.89 -27.87
C ALA A 636 26.14 -0.68 -28.77
N LEU A 637 27.41 -0.33 -28.95
CA LEU A 637 27.79 0.82 -29.77
C LEU A 637 27.49 0.60 -31.25
N LEU A 638 27.73 -0.61 -31.76
CA LEU A 638 27.58 -0.97 -33.18
C LEU A 638 26.22 -1.60 -33.53
N GLY A 639 25.41 -1.98 -32.53
CA GLY A 639 24.12 -2.65 -32.74
C GLY A 639 24.25 -4.08 -33.26
N ARG A 640 25.20 -4.85 -32.70
CA ARG A 640 25.56 -6.19 -33.17
C ARG A 640 24.89 -7.29 -32.38
N GLN A 641 25.00 -8.51 -32.91
CA GLN A 641 24.47 -9.70 -32.26
C GLN A 641 25.51 -10.33 -31.33
N ILE A 642 25.03 -10.93 -30.25
CA ILE A 642 25.82 -11.78 -29.35
C ILE A 642 25.12 -13.13 -29.27
N MET A 643 25.87 -14.21 -29.44
CA MET A 643 25.37 -15.57 -29.54
C MET A 643 26.11 -16.47 -28.56
N ASP A 644 25.37 -17.33 -27.86
CA ASP A 644 25.97 -18.40 -27.08
C ASP A 644 26.64 -19.44 -27.98
N VAL A 645 27.83 -19.87 -27.57
CA VAL A 645 28.57 -20.95 -28.22
C VAL A 645 27.75 -22.24 -28.33
N CYS A 646 26.89 -22.52 -27.34
CA CYS A 646 26.08 -23.74 -27.32
C CYS A 646 25.05 -23.82 -28.46
N LEU A 647 24.64 -22.68 -29.05
CA LEU A 647 23.78 -22.67 -30.24
C LEU A 647 24.49 -23.26 -31.46
N LEU A 648 25.81 -23.05 -31.58
CA LEU A 648 26.63 -23.67 -32.62
C LEU A 648 26.83 -25.17 -32.40
N GLU A 649 26.79 -25.60 -31.14
CA GLU A 649 26.89 -27.02 -30.75
C GLU A 649 25.55 -27.78 -30.89
N GLY A 650 24.49 -27.14 -31.37
CA GLY A 650 23.18 -27.78 -31.48
C GLY A 650 22.47 -27.93 -30.12
N LYS A 651 22.71 -27.02 -29.18
CA LYS A 651 21.98 -26.95 -27.90
C LYS A 651 21.17 -25.66 -27.81
N LYS A 652 20.20 -25.62 -26.89
CA LYS A 652 19.42 -24.41 -26.60
C LYS A 652 20.34 -23.33 -26.03
N GLY A 653 20.25 -22.11 -26.54
CA GLY A 653 21.06 -20.98 -26.08
C GLY A 653 20.45 -19.64 -26.42
N ILE A 654 21.18 -18.58 -26.09
CA ILE A 654 20.71 -17.19 -26.20
C ILE A 654 21.34 -16.51 -27.41
N LEU A 655 20.50 -15.75 -28.13
CA LEU A 655 20.94 -14.75 -29.11
C LEU A 655 20.40 -13.39 -28.68
N LEU A 656 21.29 -12.42 -28.50
CA LEU A 656 20.97 -11.03 -28.16
C LEU A 656 21.32 -10.13 -29.33
N LYS A 657 20.43 -9.22 -29.74
CA LYS A 657 20.73 -8.16 -30.70
C LYS A 657 20.65 -6.82 -30.01
N PHE A 658 21.68 -5.99 -30.15
CA PHE A 658 21.67 -4.62 -29.63
C PHE A 658 21.18 -3.63 -30.69
N GLN A 659 20.56 -2.55 -30.25
CA GLN A 659 20.29 -1.38 -31.10
C GLN A 659 21.57 -0.55 -31.25
N PRO A 660 21.89 -0.01 -32.44
CA PRO A 660 23.12 0.75 -32.66
C PRO A 660 23.06 2.11 -31.95
N ALA A 661 23.65 2.20 -30.76
CA ALA A 661 23.63 3.43 -29.97
C ALA A 661 24.26 4.61 -30.73
N SER A 662 25.34 4.34 -31.48
CA SER A 662 26.05 5.34 -32.29
C SER A 662 25.25 5.91 -33.47
N GLN A 663 24.18 5.24 -33.92
CA GLN A 663 23.40 5.62 -35.11
C GLN A 663 21.98 6.08 -34.79
N THR A 664 21.48 5.82 -33.58
CA THR A 664 20.09 6.12 -33.21
C THR A 664 19.88 7.58 -32.80
N ARG A 665 20.78 8.16 -31.99
CA ARG A 665 20.66 9.55 -31.50
C ARG A 665 21.92 10.36 -31.74
N ARG A 666 21.76 11.67 -32.02
CA ARG A 666 22.87 12.62 -32.03
C ARG A 666 23.33 12.85 -30.59
N GLN A 667 24.58 12.52 -30.29
CA GLN A 667 25.15 12.67 -28.96
C GLN A 667 26.52 13.34 -29.05
N LYS A 668 26.82 14.21 -28.10
CA LYS A 668 28.14 14.81 -27.91
C LYS A 668 28.75 14.26 -26.63
N VAL A 669 29.81 13.47 -26.77
CA VAL A 669 30.45 12.76 -25.66
C VAL A 669 31.67 13.53 -25.17
N PHE A 670 31.74 13.77 -23.86
CA PHE A 670 32.89 14.35 -23.19
C PHE A 670 33.42 13.39 -22.13
N PHE A 671 34.74 13.24 -22.05
CA PHE A 671 35.40 12.46 -21.00
C PHE A 671 36.09 13.41 -20.02
N SER A 672 35.78 13.29 -18.73
CA SER A 672 36.50 14.03 -17.67
C SER A 672 37.98 13.64 -17.65
N THR A 673 38.85 14.53 -17.17
CA THR A 673 40.29 14.28 -17.10
C THR A 673 40.61 13.02 -16.30
N LYS A 674 39.99 12.88 -15.13
CA LYS A 674 40.17 11.71 -14.25
C LYS A 674 39.64 10.42 -14.86
N PHE A 675 38.56 10.49 -15.64
CA PHE A 675 38.03 9.33 -16.36
C PHE A 675 38.97 8.88 -17.48
N ARG A 676 39.63 9.82 -18.18
CA ARG A 676 40.63 9.50 -19.21
C ARG A 676 41.82 8.73 -18.66
N GLU A 677 42.32 9.16 -17.51
CA GLU A 677 43.47 8.54 -16.83
C GLU A 677 43.14 7.13 -16.33
N SER A 678 41.95 6.94 -15.75
CA SER A 678 41.56 5.66 -15.13
C SER A 678 40.98 4.62 -16.09
N HIS A 679 40.49 5.02 -17.28
CA HIS A 679 39.73 4.14 -18.18
C HIS A 679 40.18 4.21 -19.65
N ALA A 680 41.48 4.37 -19.91
CA ALA A 680 42.03 4.51 -21.27
C ALA A 680 41.59 3.40 -22.25
N GLN A 681 41.55 2.14 -21.82
CA GLN A 681 41.15 0.99 -22.65
C GLN A 681 39.66 0.98 -23.00
N PHE A 682 38.81 1.58 -22.17
CA PHE A 682 37.37 1.71 -22.39
C PHE A 682 37.04 2.84 -23.39
N ILE A 683 37.87 3.90 -23.40
CA ILE A 683 37.67 5.08 -24.23
C ILE A 683 38.05 4.84 -25.68
N LYS A 684 39.10 4.04 -25.92
CA LYS A 684 39.62 3.78 -27.28
C LYS A 684 38.52 3.32 -28.26
N PRO A 685 37.70 2.28 -27.97
CA PRO A 685 36.61 1.88 -28.85
C PRO A 685 35.56 2.97 -29.12
N ILE A 686 35.26 3.82 -28.12
CA ILE A 686 34.29 4.91 -28.27
C ILE A 686 34.85 5.96 -29.25
N LYS A 687 36.13 6.32 -29.13
CA LYS A 687 36.78 7.25 -30.07
C LYS A 687 36.82 6.68 -31.49
N ASP A 688 37.17 5.40 -31.63
CA ASP A 688 37.25 4.73 -32.93
C ASP A 688 35.88 4.74 -33.63
N ILE A 689 34.78 4.54 -32.90
CA ILE A 689 33.42 4.56 -33.44
C ILE A 689 32.94 5.98 -33.74
N VAL A 690 33.26 6.96 -32.90
CA VAL A 690 32.91 8.37 -33.14
C VAL A 690 33.55 8.88 -34.43
N ASN A 691 34.76 8.42 -34.75
CA ASN A 691 35.48 8.81 -35.96
C ASN A 691 35.05 8.04 -37.23
N ARG A 692 34.14 7.06 -37.14
CA ARG A 692 33.68 6.29 -38.29
C ARG A 692 32.64 7.04 -39.13
N PRO A 693 32.66 6.89 -40.47
CA PRO A 693 31.58 7.36 -41.34
C PRO A 693 30.24 6.76 -40.92
N GLY A 694 29.21 7.60 -40.73
CA GLY A 694 27.86 7.17 -40.33
C GLY A 694 27.56 7.21 -38.83
N SER A 695 28.55 7.50 -37.97
CA SER A 695 28.28 7.76 -36.55
C SER A 695 27.56 9.11 -36.37
N LYS A 696 26.47 9.11 -35.60
CA LYS A 696 25.77 10.34 -35.17
C LYS A 696 26.39 10.94 -33.91
N TRP A 697 27.37 10.26 -33.32
CA TRP A 697 28.05 10.73 -32.12
C TRP A 697 29.26 11.57 -32.49
N LYS A 698 29.56 12.59 -31.69
CA LYS A 698 30.73 13.46 -31.84
C LYS A 698 31.44 13.62 -30.49
N LEU A 699 32.74 13.87 -30.52
CA LEU A 699 33.47 14.30 -29.32
C LEU A 699 33.20 15.78 -29.07
N ALA A 700 32.79 16.11 -27.85
CA ALA A 700 32.66 17.50 -27.43
C ALA A 700 34.05 18.09 -27.12
N ALA A 701 34.32 19.30 -27.60
CA ALA A 701 35.56 20.02 -27.30
C ALA A 701 35.61 20.50 -25.84
N VAL A 702 34.47 20.98 -25.34
CA VAL A 702 34.29 21.45 -23.95
C VAL A 702 33.11 20.75 -23.28
N ARG A 703 33.14 20.71 -21.94
CA ARG A 703 32.12 20.05 -21.11
C ARG A 703 30.71 20.62 -21.34
N ALA A 704 30.59 21.93 -21.56
CA ALA A 704 29.30 22.61 -21.75
C ALA A 704 28.55 22.14 -23.00
N ASP A 705 29.26 21.66 -24.02
CA ASP A 705 28.67 21.20 -25.28
C ASP A 705 28.24 19.72 -25.23
N ALA A 706 28.51 19.02 -24.13
CA ALA A 706 28.32 17.59 -24.03
C ALA A 706 26.89 17.22 -23.64
N THR A 707 26.29 16.27 -24.35
CA THR A 707 25.03 15.65 -23.95
C THR A 707 25.26 14.44 -23.04
N MET A 708 26.47 13.85 -23.08
CA MET A 708 26.92 12.79 -22.18
C MET A 708 28.32 13.10 -21.67
N ILE A 709 28.47 13.12 -20.35
CA ILE A 709 29.72 13.38 -19.63
C ILE A 709 30.10 12.11 -18.88
N LEU A 710 31.13 11.43 -19.39
CA LEU A 710 31.71 10.26 -18.77
C LEU A 710 32.69 10.69 -17.68
N ALA A 711 32.37 10.33 -16.43
CA ALA A 711 33.11 10.74 -15.25
C ALA A 711 33.27 9.56 -14.27
N THR A 712 34.22 9.67 -13.35
CA THR A 712 34.40 8.66 -12.28
C THR A 712 33.20 8.65 -11.34
N SER A 713 32.92 7.54 -10.65
CA SER A 713 31.77 7.45 -9.74
C SER A 713 31.78 8.54 -8.65
N ALA A 714 32.96 8.94 -8.18
CA ALA A 714 33.14 10.04 -7.23
C ALA A 714 32.85 11.44 -7.83
N GLU A 715 33.02 11.61 -9.13
CA GLU A 715 32.63 12.85 -9.83
C GLU A 715 31.11 12.88 -10.08
N VAL A 716 30.50 11.74 -10.41
CA VAL A 716 29.05 11.62 -10.57
C VAL A 716 28.32 11.91 -9.26
N GLY A 717 28.78 11.33 -8.14
CA GLY A 717 28.20 11.56 -6.82
C GLY A 717 28.28 13.03 -6.38
N ARG A 718 29.41 13.71 -6.64
CA ARG A 718 29.56 15.14 -6.34
C ARG A 718 28.67 16.02 -7.22
N ALA A 719 28.50 15.69 -8.50
CA ALA A 719 27.60 16.41 -9.38
C ALA A 719 26.14 16.31 -8.92
N ALA A 720 25.71 15.12 -8.48
CA ALA A 720 24.35 14.91 -7.96
C ALA A 720 24.05 15.76 -6.71
N VAL A 721 25.03 15.94 -5.81
CA VAL A 721 24.89 16.74 -4.59
C VAL A 721 24.86 18.24 -4.87
N LEU A 722 25.63 18.73 -5.85
CA LEU A 722 25.82 20.16 -6.09
C LEU A 722 24.77 20.80 -7.01
N SER A 723 24.17 20.07 -7.95
CA SER A 723 23.28 20.67 -8.96
C SER A 723 21.83 20.19 -8.91
N GLY A 724 21.44 19.32 -7.97
CA GLY A 724 20.08 18.77 -7.84
C GLY A 724 19.59 17.95 -9.05
N ASN A 725 20.37 17.91 -10.13
CA ASN A 725 20.06 17.24 -11.38
C ASN A 725 21.35 16.66 -11.95
N SER A 726 21.44 15.33 -11.99
CA SER A 726 22.59 14.60 -12.54
C SER A 726 22.51 14.40 -14.06
N GLN A 727 21.56 15.05 -14.74
CA GLN A 727 21.35 14.89 -16.18
C GLN A 727 22.65 15.09 -16.96
N GLY A 728 23.10 14.02 -17.62
CA GLY A 728 24.29 13.99 -18.46
C GLY A 728 25.53 13.36 -17.83
N TYR A 729 25.65 13.24 -16.50
CA TYR A 729 26.81 12.56 -15.87
C TYR A 729 26.59 11.06 -15.80
N LEU A 730 27.51 10.30 -16.41
CA LEU A 730 27.43 8.85 -16.44
C LEU A 730 28.75 8.26 -15.93
N SER A 731 28.63 7.37 -14.94
CA SER A 731 29.73 6.47 -14.60
C SER A 731 29.93 5.45 -15.72
N LYS A 732 31.04 4.71 -15.71
CA LYS A 732 31.29 3.62 -16.66
C LYS A 732 30.13 2.61 -16.73
N ALA A 733 29.63 2.19 -15.56
CA ALA A 733 28.53 1.24 -15.46
C ALA A 733 27.21 1.85 -15.96
N SER A 734 26.86 3.05 -15.49
CA SER A 734 25.64 3.75 -15.90
C SER A 734 25.62 4.06 -17.40
N PHE A 735 26.79 4.37 -17.98
CA PHE A 735 26.90 4.57 -19.42
C PHE A 735 26.64 3.29 -20.20
N LEU A 736 27.24 2.16 -19.80
CA LEU A 736 27.00 0.88 -20.44
C LEU A 736 25.52 0.50 -20.41
N GLU A 737 24.85 0.64 -19.27
CA GLU A 737 23.40 0.39 -19.15
C GLU A 737 22.57 1.29 -20.06
N ASN A 738 22.91 2.59 -20.12
CA ASN A 738 22.20 3.57 -20.94
C ASN A 738 22.22 3.20 -22.43
N ILE A 739 23.36 2.70 -22.92
CA ILE A 739 23.56 2.35 -24.35
C ILE A 739 23.17 0.91 -24.69
N SER A 740 23.06 0.03 -23.70
CA SER A 740 22.80 -1.41 -23.86
C SER A 740 21.33 -1.74 -24.15
N ARG A 741 20.71 -1.05 -25.10
CA ARG A 741 19.31 -1.30 -25.48
C ARG A 741 19.24 -2.51 -26.41
N LEU A 742 18.51 -3.53 -25.99
CA LEU A 742 18.27 -4.71 -26.80
C LEU A 742 17.17 -4.45 -27.84
N ASP A 743 17.36 -4.98 -29.04
CA ASP A 743 16.31 -5.20 -30.01
C ASP A 743 15.57 -6.48 -29.64
N LEU A 744 14.51 -6.33 -28.83
CA LEU A 744 13.67 -7.44 -28.38
C LEU A 744 12.98 -8.17 -29.54
N ARG A 745 12.96 -7.60 -30.77
CA ARG A 745 12.43 -8.28 -31.96
C ARG A 745 13.37 -9.36 -32.51
N ALA A 746 14.65 -9.29 -32.18
CA ALA A 746 15.68 -10.16 -32.72
C ALA A 746 16.55 -10.81 -31.62
N SER A 747 16.11 -10.70 -30.37
CA SER A 747 16.73 -11.34 -29.21
C SER A 747 15.80 -12.41 -28.65
N GLY A 748 16.35 -13.51 -28.14
CA GLY A 748 15.54 -14.62 -27.61
C GLY A 748 16.36 -15.84 -27.20
N PHE A 749 15.65 -16.86 -26.72
CA PHE A 749 16.19 -18.20 -26.48
C PHE A 749 15.82 -19.07 -27.67
N TYR A 750 16.81 -19.64 -28.32
CA TYR A 750 16.61 -20.41 -29.54
C TYR A 750 16.97 -21.87 -29.31
N THR A 751 16.20 -22.75 -29.93
CA THR A 751 16.64 -24.11 -30.22
C THR A 751 17.32 -24.14 -31.59
N PRO A 752 18.29 -25.06 -31.80
CA PRO A 752 19.12 -25.10 -33.00
C PRO A 752 18.37 -25.15 -34.32
#